data_AF-A0AA35RFX9-F1
#
_entry.id   AF-A0AA35RFX9-F1
#
_cell.length_a   1.000
_cell.length_b   1.000
_cell.length_c   1.000
_cell.angle_alpha   90.00
_cell.angle_beta   90.00
_cell.angle_gamma   90.00
#
_symmetry.space_group_name_H-M   'P 1'
#
loop_
_entity.id
_entity.type
_entity.pdbx_description
1 polymer ?
#
loop_
_entity_poly.entity_id
_entity_poly.type
_entity_poly.pdbx_seq_one_letter_code
_entity_poly.pdbx_strand_id
1 'polypeptide(L)'
;MGADAIRELLEQIDLDQEIGTLRAELEATASKQKSRKLSKRLKLVMGFKKSGNLPHWMILTVIPVIPPDLRPLVALDGGRFATSDLNDLYRRVINRNNRLKRLMELRAPEVIIRNEKRMLQEAVDALLDNGRHGRMVRGPGNRPLKSLSDMLKGKPGRFRQNLLGKRVDYSGRTVIVVGPELQLHQCGLPKKMALELFKPFIIHKLQAKGYAHTIKRAKNMAEQVSPEVWEVLEEVIDEHPVLLNRAPTLHRLGIQAFQPVLVEGKAIRVNPLVCEAFNADFDGDQMAVHVPLSVEAQVEAKLLMMATRNLLKPAHGGAIAVPNRDVAMGCSFLTKAVPEEEWEKRTYQDTEEIILAHDCGALGLHDPVKLYFGGAEQPIETTVGRVIFNQAIPEMLPFVNQEMSSRDLSDLVSRAFEELGNRQTVAFIDDLKRLGFHYATLGGLSIAMQDMIIPHQKSELIREARKRVEQIEADYQRGDMGMSEGERYNKVIDVWHQLVGQIETALFDGLERGRDVHIMVDSGAISRSKRDSIRQLAGLRGLMAKPSGEIIEQPIESCFHEGLSVLEYFISTHGARKGLADTAIKTASSGYLTRKLVDVAQDVMITTIDCGTLGGITKTTDEEDQAPLSERIFGRTAADDIIDLSTGEVLVSKDELITQQAAKQVEAVGIPEVRVRSVLTCEARYGACAKCYGTDLTSNHLVDVGEAIGIIAAQSIGEPGTQLTMRTFHTGGTVSGDIVTGLPRVTELFEARRPKDTAVISKIEGVVELESASRGVRILRVVEGDFQESHRIPQGKHLIVQNTDRVDAGERLTDGPINPHDILEVKGEEAVQNYLVNEVQDVYRTQGERINDKHIEVIVRQMLGKVRIENSGGTEFLEEEEIERTAFNRANRQVVENGGQAATAESILQGITKASLSTESFISAASFQQTTNVLTRASVVGKRDRLVGLKENVIMGHLIPAGTGVSKFRKIRAFPAGEAQLESDGDSQQPEFTDSLSSQVDEPAAD
;
A
#
# COMPACT_ATOMS: atom_id res chain seq x y z
N MET A 1 0.99 -34.49 44.47
CA MET A 1 1.57 -33.15 44.20
C MET A 1 2.26 -33.14 42.84
N GLY A 2 2.32 -31.99 42.16
CA GLY A 2 2.91 -31.89 40.81
C GLY A 2 1.90 -32.12 39.69
N ALA A 3 2.38 -32.37 38.47
CA ALA A 3 1.53 -32.50 37.27
C ALA A 3 0.47 -33.61 37.38
N ASP A 4 0.79 -34.73 38.04
CA ASP A 4 -0.13 -35.85 38.27
C ASP A 4 -1.39 -35.39 39.04
N ALA A 5 -1.21 -34.55 40.07
CA ALA A 5 -2.34 -34.03 40.86
C ALA A 5 -3.19 -33.02 40.06
N ILE A 6 -2.57 -32.21 39.19
CA ILE A 6 -3.31 -31.28 38.31
C ILE A 6 -4.15 -32.09 37.33
N ARG A 7 -3.63 -33.19 36.80
CA ARG A 7 -4.36 -34.07 35.89
C ARG A 7 -5.59 -34.69 36.57
N GLU A 8 -5.43 -35.25 37.77
CA GLU A 8 -6.56 -35.80 38.54
C GLU A 8 -7.64 -34.75 38.80
N LEU A 9 -7.24 -33.51 39.16
CA LEU A 9 -8.18 -32.40 39.34
C LEU A 9 -8.92 -32.05 38.05
N LEU A 10 -8.25 -32.10 36.89
CA LEU A 10 -8.87 -31.83 35.59
C LEU A 10 -9.78 -32.98 35.11
N GLU A 11 -9.50 -34.22 35.51
CA GLU A 11 -10.36 -35.39 35.22
C GLU A 11 -11.67 -35.36 36.02
N GLN A 12 -11.69 -34.72 37.19
CA GLN A 12 -12.88 -34.59 38.04
C GLN A 12 -13.84 -33.47 37.62
N ILE A 13 -13.47 -32.61 36.66
CA ILE A 13 -14.31 -31.49 36.23
C ILE A 13 -15.41 -32.01 35.30
N ASP A 14 -16.66 -31.91 35.75
CA ASP A 14 -17.83 -32.06 34.89
C ASP A 14 -18.13 -30.73 34.18
N LEU A 15 -17.95 -30.73 32.85
CA LEU A 15 -18.14 -29.54 32.02
C LEU A 15 -19.59 -29.06 31.99
N ASP A 16 -20.58 -29.96 32.08
CA ASP A 16 -21.99 -29.59 32.00
C ASP A 16 -22.47 -28.93 33.28
N GLN A 17 -22.07 -29.51 34.42
CA GLN A 17 -22.34 -28.92 35.73
C GLN A 17 -21.68 -27.55 35.86
N GLU A 18 -20.42 -27.42 35.43
CA GLU A 18 -19.66 -26.17 35.50
C GLU A 18 -20.23 -25.08 34.57
N ILE A 19 -20.78 -25.42 33.40
CA ILE A 19 -21.46 -24.45 32.54
C ILE A 19 -22.73 -23.92 33.24
N GLY A 20 -23.50 -24.81 33.88
CA GLY A 20 -24.70 -24.44 34.63
C GLY A 20 -24.39 -23.49 35.80
N THR A 21 -23.37 -23.80 36.59
CA THR A 21 -22.94 -22.95 37.72
C THR A 21 -22.46 -21.59 37.24
N LEU A 22 -21.63 -21.55 36.19
CA LEU A 22 -21.10 -20.30 35.65
C LEU A 22 -22.19 -19.41 35.05
N ARG A 23 -23.23 -19.97 34.43
CA ARG A 23 -24.39 -19.20 33.95
C ARG A 23 -25.17 -18.57 35.10
N ALA A 24 -25.49 -19.37 36.13
CA ALA A 24 -26.20 -18.86 37.31
C ALA A 24 -25.40 -17.78 38.05
N GLU A 25 -24.07 -17.94 38.18
CA GLU A 25 -23.22 -16.91 38.77
C GLU A 25 -23.14 -15.62 37.94
N LEU A 26 -23.22 -15.74 36.61
CA LEU A 26 -23.18 -14.61 35.70
C LEU A 26 -24.48 -13.80 35.81
N GLU A 27 -25.64 -14.46 35.82
CA GLU A 27 -26.96 -13.83 36.05
C GLU A 27 -27.05 -13.16 37.42
N ALA A 28 -26.46 -13.76 38.47
CA ALA A 28 -26.49 -13.22 39.82
C ALA A 28 -25.53 -12.04 40.07
N THR A 29 -24.57 -11.78 39.18
CA THR A 29 -23.48 -10.83 39.42
C THR A 29 -23.70 -9.48 38.73
N ALA A 30 -23.94 -8.42 39.51
CA ALA A 30 -24.03 -7.05 38.99
C ALA A 30 -22.67 -6.36 38.70
N SER A 31 -21.54 -6.96 39.09
CA SER A 31 -20.21 -6.37 38.91
C SER A 31 -19.64 -6.63 37.51
N LYS A 32 -19.39 -5.57 36.73
CA LYS A 32 -18.78 -5.65 35.38
C LYS A 32 -17.46 -6.43 35.36
N GLN A 33 -16.57 -6.23 36.34
CA GLN A 33 -15.25 -6.89 36.35
C GLN A 33 -15.35 -8.40 36.63
N LYS A 34 -16.24 -8.80 37.54
CA LYS A 34 -16.49 -10.21 37.85
C LYS A 34 -17.24 -10.89 36.70
N SER A 35 -18.26 -10.24 36.13
CA SER A 35 -18.97 -10.71 34.94
C SER A 35 -18.00 -10.98 33.78
N ARG A 36 -17.08 -10.06 33.48
CA ARG A 36 -16.07 -10.24 32.43
C ARG A 36 -15.14 -11.45 32.66
N LYS A 37 -14.79 -11.74 33.92
CA LYS A 37 -13.97 -12.91 34.28
C LYS A 37 -14.76 -14.21 34.12
N LEU A 38 -16.03 -14.20 34.55
CA LEU A 38 -16.94 -15.34 34.43
C LEU A 38 -17.27 -15.65 32.96
N SER A 39 -17.62 -14.64 32.15
CA SER A 39 -17.87 -14.77 30.71
C SER A 39 -16.68 -15.40 29.98
N LYS A 40 -15.44 -14.96 30.27
CA LYS A 40 -14.22 -15.57 29.71
C LYS A 40 -14.06 -17.04 30.10
N ARG A 41 -14.35 -17.40 31.35
CA ARG A 41 -14.26 -18.78 31.84
C ARG A 41 -15.34 -19.64 31.20
N LEU A 42 -16.58 -19.16 31.18
CA LEU A 42 -17.73 -19.80 30.54
C LEU A 42 -17.44 -20.09 29.06
N LYS A 43 -16.91 -19.11 28.32
CA LYS A 43 -16.52 -19.26 26.92
C LYS A 43 -15.46 -20.36 26.71
N LEU A 44 -14.49 -20.48 27.62
CA LEU A 44 -13.47 -21.52 27.56
C LEU A 44 -14.06 -22.90 27.82
N VAL A 45 -14.92 -23.06 28.84
CA VAL A 45 -15.58 -24.32 29.16
C VAL A 45 -16.54 -24.75 28.04
N MET A 46 -17.34 -23.82 27.51
CA MET A 46 -18.18 -24.05 26.32
C MET A 46 -17.34 -24.44 25.09
N GLY A 47 -16.13 -23.87 24.94
CA GLY A 47 -15.18 -24.25 23.90
C GLY A 47 -14.71 -25.70 24.01
N PHE A 48 -14.42 -26.18 25.22
CA PHE A 48 -14.10 -27.60 25.46
C PHE A 48 -15.29 -28.51 25.14
N LYS A 49 -16.49 -28.14 25.60
CA LYS A 49 -17.72 -28.89 25.29
C LYS A 49 -17.98 -28.98 23.79
N LYS A 50 -17.88 -27.86 23.06
CA LYS A 50 -18.12 -27.80 21.61
C LYS A 50 -17.08 -28.57 20.79
N SER A 51 -15.82 -28.59 21.25
CA SER A 51 -14.75 -29.30 20.56
C SER A 51 -14.73 -30.80 20.82
N GLY A 52 -15.37 -31.26 21.89
CA GLY A 52 -15.24 -32.63 22.39
C GLY A 52 -13.86 -32.92 23.01
N ASN A 53 -13.02 -31.90 23.21
CA ASN A 53 -11.72 -32.05 23.86
C ASN A 53 -11.90 -32.24 25.37
N LEU A 54 -11.06 -33.08 25.96
CA LEU A 54 -11.05 -33.30 27.40
C LEU A 54 -10.00 -32.41 28.08
N PRO A 55 -10.32 -31.70 29.18
CA PRO A 55 -9.38 -30.78 29.85
C PRO A 55 -8.06 -31.43 30.28
N HIS A 56 -8.12 -32.70 30.72
CA HIS A 56 -6.95 -33.42 31.21
C HIS A 56 -5.91 -33.75 30.11
N TRP A 57 -6.26 -33.64 28.82
CA TRP A 57 -5.29 -33.78 27.70
C TRP A 57 -4.23 -32.68 27.67
N MET A 58 -4.42 -31.57 28.41
CA MET A 58 -3.39 -30.54 28.57
C MET A 58 -2.13 -31.07 29.30
N ILE A 59 -2.26 -32.16 30.05
CA ILE A 59 -1.14 -32.83 30.72
C ILE A 59 -0.65 -33.99 29.85
N LEU A 60 0.47 -33.78 29.16
CA LEU A 60 1.05 -34.75 28.25
C LEU A 60 1.65 -35.95 29.00
N THR A 61 1.13 -37.15 28.71
CA THR A 61 1.70 -38.43 29.19
C THR A 61 2.65 -39.06 28.19
N VAL A 62 2.50 -38.72 26.90
CA VAL A 62 3.28 -39.22 25.78
C VAL A 62 3.76 -38.04 24.94
N ILE A 63 5.04 -38.05 24.54
CA ILE A 63 5.63 -37.01 23.69
C ILE A 63 5.93 -37.60 22.31
N PRO A 64 5.34 -37.07 21.23
CA PRO A 64 5.65 -37.52 19.89
C PRO A 64 7.06 -37.09 19.45
N VAL A 65 7.72 -37.95 18.69
CA VAL A 65 9.06 -37.68 18.13
C VAL A 65 8.93 -37.41 16.64
N ILE A 66 9.40 -36.25 16.19
CA ILE A 66 9.36 -35.87 14.77
C ILE A 66 10.22 -36.82 13.90
N PRO A 67 9.81 -37.15 12.66
CA PRO A 67 10.58 -38.00 11.76
C PRO A 67 12.03 -37.54 11.54
N PRO A 68 13.00 -38.45 11.40
CA PRO A 68 14.42 -38.13 11.22
C PRO A 68 14.72 -37.17 10.06
N ASP A 69 13.97 -37.26 8.95
CA ASP A 69 14.18 -36.42 7.76
C ASP A 69 13.92 -34.92 8.04
N LEU A 70 13.06 -34.62 9.02
CA LEU A 70 12.80 -33.25 9.47
C LEU A 70 13.83 -32.76 10.51
N ARG A 71 14.75 -33.63 10.94
CA ARG A 71 15.85 -33.35 11.88
C ARG A 71 17.15 -34.03 11.40
N PRO A 72 17.63 -33.71 10.18
CA PRO A 72 18.66 -34.48 9.52
C PRO A 72 20.01 -34.43 10.26
N LEU A 73 20.78 -35.49 10.06
CA LEU A 73 22.18 -35.62 10.43
C LEU A 73 22.99 -35.63 9.14
N VAL A 74 23.55 -34.47 8.79
CA VAL A 74 24.27 -34.30 7.52
C VAL A 74 25.75 -34.50 7.77
N ALA A 75 26.37 -35.44 7.04
CA ALA A 75 27.81 -35.59 7.05
C ALA A 75 28.44 -34.37 6.35
N LEU A 76 29.41 -33.75 7.02
CA LEU A 76 30.25 -32.70 6.47
C LEU A 76 31.63 -33.28 6.12
N ASP A 77 32.33 -32.60 5.22
CA ASP A 77 33.71 -32.95 4.87
C ASP A 77 34.60 -32.98 6.13
N GLY A 78 35.45 -34.00 6.23
CA GLY A 78 36.33 -34.23 7.39
C GLY A 78 35.70 -35.07 8.53
N GLY A 79 34.67 -35.87 8.24
CA GLY A 79 34.09 -36.84 9.19
C GLY A 79 33.29 -36.21 10.34
N ARG A 80 32.95 -34.91 10.22
CA ARG A 80 32.08 -34.20 11.16
C ARG A 80 30.62 -34.37 10.75
N PHE A 81 29.72 -34.35 11.72
CA PHE A 81 28.28 -34.37 11.46
C PHE A 81 27.65 -33.06 11.91
N ALA A 82 26.90 -32.42 11.01
CA ALA A 82 25.99 -31.35 11.38
C ALA A 82 24.68 -31.97 11.87
N THR A 83 24.34 -31.68 13.12
CA THR A 83 23.14 -32.22 13.77
C THR A 83 22.12 -31.10 13.99
N SER A 84 20.84 -31.36 13.70
CA SER A 84 19.75 -30.45 14.08
C SER A 84 19.68 -30.25 15.60
N ASP A 85 19.43 -29.01 16.04
CA ASP A 85 19.28 -28.66 17.47
C ASP A 85 18.21 -29.49 18.18
N LEU A 86 17.17 -29.91 17.46
CA LEU A 86 16.11 -30.78 17.99
C LEU A 86 16.65 -32.13 18.48
N ASN A 87 17.66 -32.69 17.79
CA ASN A 87 18.23 -33.98 18.19
C ASN A 87 18.86 -33.89 19.59
N ASP A 88 19.50 -32.76 19.90
CA ASP A 88 20.06 -32.51 21.22
C ASP A 88 18.99 -32.35 22.31
N LEU A 89 17.88 -31.66 22.00
CA LEU A 89 16.75 -31.51 22.92
C LEU A 89 16.05 -32.85 23.17
N TYR A 90 15.76 -33.63 22.13
CA TYR A 90 15.19 -34.98 22.26
C TYR A 90 16.11 -35.91 23.06
N ARG A 91 17.42 -35.89 22.80
CA ARG A 91 18.41 -36.69 23.55
C ARG A 91 18.37 -36.37 25.04
N ARG A 92 18.23 -35.09 25.42
CA ARG A 92 18.10 -34.70 26.84
C ARG A 92 16.83 -35.26 27.46
N VAL A 93 15.68 -35.13 26.80
CA VAL A 93 14.39 -35.68 27.29
C VAL A 93 14.47 -37.20 27.47
N ILE A 94 14.98 -37.91 26.46
CA ILE A 94 15.13 -39.38 26.50
C ILE A 94 16.04 -39.81 27.65
N ASN A 95 17.19 -39.17 27.81
CA ASN A 95 18.14 -39.51 28.88
C ASN A 95 17.56 -39.25 30.28
N ARG A 96 16.82 -38.14 30.46
CA ARG A 96 16.14 -37.82 31.72
C ARG A 96 15.01 -38.79 32.03
N ASN A 97 14.20 -39.15 31.02
CA ASN A 97 13.13 -40.11 31.17
C ASN A 97 13.66 -41.51 31.54
N ASN A 98 14.68 -41.98 30.84
CA ASN A 98 15.33 -43.26 31.15
C ASN A 98 15.95 -43.28 32.56
N ARG A 99 16.53 -42.15 33.00
CA ARG A 99 17.07 -42.01 34.35
C ARG A 99 15.96 -42.03 35.41
N LEU A 100 14.88 -41.29 35.20
CA LEU A 100 13.72 -41.30 36.09
C LEU A 100 13.12 -42.71 36.22
N LYS A 101 12.96 -43.41 35.09
CA LYS A 101 12.45 -44.79 35.06
C LYS A 101 13.33 -45.73 35.89
N ARG A 102 14.66 -45.69 35.70
CA ARG A 102 15.61 -46.48 36.50
C ARG A 102 15.54 -46.13 38.00
N LEU A 103 15.40 -44.85 38.36
CA LEU A 103 15.29 -44.42 39.76
C LEU A 103 13.99 -44.93 40.42
N MET A 104 12.90 -45.00 39.65
CA MET A 104 11.63 -45.56 40.12
C MET A 104 11.71 -47.09 40.29
N GLU A 105 12.34 -47.80 39.36
CA GLU A 105 12.60 -49.24 39.44
C GLU A 105 13.45 -49.60 40.67
N LEU A 106 14.45 -48.77 40.98
CA LEU A 106 15.34 -48.93 42.14
C LEU A 106 14.73 -48.42 43.47
N ARG A 107 13.48 -47.93 43.47
CA ARG A 107 12.80 -47.34 44.64
C ARG A 107 13.67 -46.30 45.38
N ALA A 108 14.31 -45.40 44.62
CA ALA A 108 15.12 -44.32 45.19
C ALA A 108 14.30 -43.39 46.11
N PRO A 109 14.94 -42.66 47.05
CA PRO A 109 14.25 -41.70 47.92
C PRO A 109 13.41 -40.68 47.15
N GLU A 110 12.25 -40.31 47.71
CA GLU A 110 11.29 -39.41 47.06
C GLU A 110 11.91 -38.06 46.64
N VAL A 111 12.85 -37.52 47.41
CA VAL A 111 13.53 -36.25 47.10
C VAL A 111 14.24 -36.33 45.75
N ILE A 112 14.88 -37.46 45.45
CA ILE A 112 15.61 -37.68 44.18
C ILE A 112 14.63 -37.83 43.03
N ILE A 113 13.56 -38.61 43.23
CA ILE A 113 12.50 -38.79 42.23
C ILE A 113 11.83 -37.45 41.90
N ARG A 114 11.52 -36.63 42.92
CA ARG A 114 10.93 -35.28 42.73
C ARG A 114 11.86 -34.37 41.94
N ASN A 115 13.16 -34.38 42.24
CA ASN A 115 14.14 -33.59 41.50
C ASN A 115 14.23 -34.06 40.03
N GLU A 116 14.29 -35.36 39.77
CA GLU A 116 14.37 -35.88 38.40
C GLU A 116 13.05 -35.64 37.62
N LYS A 117 11.88 -35.71 38.27
CA LYS A 117 10.59 -35.27 37.68
C LYS A 117 10.65 -33.81 37.27
N ARG A 118 11.19 -32.92 38.12
CA ARG A 118 11.39 -31.49 37.76
C ARG A 118 12.35 -31.32 36.58
N MET A 119 13.48 -32.03 36.59
CA MET A 119 14.45 -31.95 35.48
C MET A 119 13.89 -32.48 34.17
N LEU A 120 13.03 -33.51 34.22
CA LEU A 120 12.31 -34.00 33.05
C LEU A 120 11.33 -32.95 32.53
N GLN A 121 10.55 -32.30 33.41
CA GLN A 121 9.66 -31.19 33.04
C GLN A 121 10.44 -30.07 32.35
N GLU A 122 11.55 -29.62 32.92
CA GLU A 122 12.41 -28.57 32.32
C GLU A 122 12.96 -28.98 30.94
N ALA A 123 13.31 -30.26 30.75
CA ALA A 123 13.80 -30.76 29.47
C ALA A 123 12.68 -30.80 28.40
N VAL A 124 11.46 -31.17 28.80
CA VAL A 124 10.28 -31.18 27.92
C VAL A 124 9.87 -29.75 27.56
N ASP A 125 9.86 -28.85 28.53
CA ASP A 125 9.58 -27.43 28.31
C ASP A 125 10.60 -26.83 27.34
N ALA A 126 11.90 -27.13 27.49
CA ALA A 126 12.94 -26.67 26.56
C ALA A 126 12.82 -27.27 25.14
N LEU A 127 12.29 -28.50 25.01
CA LEU A 127 12.01 -29.11 23.71
C LEU A 127 10.86 -28.39 22.99
N LEU A 128 9.78 -28.09 23.72
CA LEU A 128 8.60 -27.43 23.17
C LEU A 128 8.82 -25.94 22.91
N ASP A 129 9.32 -25.19 23.91
CA ASP A 129 9.58 -23.75 23.83
C ASP A 129 10.75 -23.33 24.74
N ASN A 130 11.95 -23.25 24.15
CA ASN A 130 13.18 -22.95 24.89
C ASN A 130 13.22 -21.48 25.34
N GLY A 131 13.27 -21.25 26.65
CA GLY A 131 13.42 -19.91 27.26
C GLY A 131 12.16 -19.30 27.86
N ARG A 132 10.99 -19.96 27.78
CA ARG A 132 9.74 -19.44 28.36
C ARG A 132 9.71 -19.44 29.89
N HIS A 133 10.21 -20.50 30.52
CA HIS A 133 10.14 -20.71 31.98
C HIS A 133 11.49 -20.69 32.71
N GLY A 134 12.57 -20.24 32.05
CA GLY A 134 13.88 -20.20 32.69
C GLY A 134 15.03 -19.88 31.74
N ARG A 135 16.24 -20.27 32.15
CA ARG A 135 17.45 -20.07 31.35
C ARG A 135 17.39 -20.92 30.08
N MET A 136 17.67 -20.29 28.95
CA MET A 136 17.75 -20.99 27.66
C MET A 136 18.80 -22.08 27.72
N VAL A 137 18.43 -23.27 27.25
CA VAL A 137 19.34 -24.38 27.06
C VAL A 137 20.27 -24.08 25.89
N ARG A 138 21.58 -24.16 26.14
CA ARG A 138 22.62 -23.83 25.16
C ARG A 138 23.36 -25.08 24.66
N GLY A 139 23.81 -25.01 23.41
CA GLY A 139 24.62 -26.02 22.75
C GLY A 139 26.13 -25.75 22.84
N PRO A 140 26.96 -26.60 22.20
CA PRO A 140 28.39 -26.35 22.05
C PRO A 140 28.59 -25.07 21.21
N GLY A 141 29.22 -24.05 21.80
CA GLY A 141 29.32 -22.70 21.22
C GLY A 141 28.45 -21.64 21.90
N ASN A 142 27.84 -21.97 23.05
CA ASN A 142 27.04 -21.04 23.88
C ASN A 142 25.84 -20.40 23.16
N ARG A 143 25.43 -20.91 21.99
CA ARG A 143 24.20 -20.51 21.30
C ARG A 143 22.99 -21.23 21.90
N PRO A 144 21.82 -20.57 22.02
CA PRO A 144 20.59 -21.24 22.43
C PRO A 144 20.18 -22.26 21.36
N LEU A 145 19.71 -23.43 21.81
CA LEU A 145 19.17 -24.46 20.91
C LEU A 145 17.78 -24.04 20.43
N LYS A 146 17.49 -24.22 19.14
CA LYS A 146 16.16 -23.97 18.59
C LYS A 146 15.17 -25.06 19.00
N SER A 147 14.04 -24.65 19.58
CA SER A 147 12.92 -25.51 19.98
C SER A 147 11.92 -25.76 18.84
N LEU A 148 10.94 -26.63 19.07
CA LEU A 148 9.84 -26.86 18.12
C LEU A 148 9.03 -25.57 17.86
N SER A 149 8.77 -24.78 18.90
CA SER A 149 8.08 -23.49 18.75
C SER A 149 8.90 -22.50 17.92
N ASP A 150 10.23 -22.47 18.07
CA ASP A 150 11.12 -21.60 17.29
C ASP A 150 11.14 -21.94 15.79
N MET A 151 10.85 -23.20 15.43
CA MET A 151 10.69 -23.60 14.03
C MET A 151 9.40 -23.07 13.40
N LEU A 152 8.40 -22.74 14.21
CA LEU A 152 7.11 -22.22 13.75
C LEU A 152 7.02 -20.70 13.84
N LYS A 153 7.52 -20.10 14.94
CA LYS A 153 7.37 -18.68 15.26
C LYS A 153 8.53 -17.83 14.71
N GLY A 154 8.28 -16.52 14.61
CA GLY A 154 9.29 -15.54 14.24
C GLY A 154 9.57 -15.45 12.74
N LYS A 155 10.52 -14.57 12.36
CA LYS A 155 10.92 -14.37 10.94
C LYS A 155 11.49 -15.65 10.29
N PRO A 156 12.35 -16.45 10.95
CA PRO A 156 12.84 -17.69 10.36
C PRO A 156 11.88 -18.88 10.50
N GLY A 157 10.72 -18.69 11.13
CA GLY A 157 9.72 -19.74 11.30
C GLY A 157 9.09 -20.16 9.98
N ARG A 158 8.59 -21.40 9.92
CA ARG A 158 8.02 -22.00 8.70
C ARG A 158 6.91 -21.18 8.07
N PHE A 159 5.98 -20.63 8.86
CA PHE A 159 4.86 -19.82 8.37
C PHE A 159 5.31 -18.61 7.55
N ARG A 160 6.45 -18.00 7.87
CA ARG A 160 6.91 -16.77 7.20
C ARG A 160 8.00 -17.04 6.16
N GLN A 161 9.04 -17.79 6.53
CA GLN A 161 10.21 -17.92 5.66
C GLN A 161 10.05 -18.95 4.54
N ASN A 162 9.30 -20.04 4.78
CA ASN A 162 9.27 -21.18 3.87
C ASN A 162 7.90 -21.39 3.19
N LEU A 163 6.82 -20.93 3.82
CA LEU A 163 5.46 -21.12 3.29
C LEU A 163 5.02 -19.93 2.42
N LEU A 164 5.33 -18.70 2.83
CA LEU A 164 4.99 -17.49 2.06
C LEU A 164 6.15 -17.02 1.17
N GLY A 165 7.39 -17.04 1.69
CA GLY A 165 8.59 -16.88 0.86
C GLY A 165 9.10 -18.23 0.41
N LYS A 166 9.36 -18.42 -0.89
CA LYS A 166 9.98 -19.64 -1.42
C LYS A 166 11.08 -19.27 -2.40
N ARG A 167 12.12 -20.12 -2.47
CA ARG A 167 13.02 -20.10 -3.61
C ARG A 167 12.32 -20.81 -4.76
N VAL A 168 12.41 -20.24 -5.95
CA VAL A 168 11.69 -20.72 -7.13
C VAL A 168 12.72 -21.02 -8.21
N ASP A 169 12.60 -22.18 -8.82
CA ASP A 169 13.39 -22.55 -10.00
C ASP A 169 12.91 -21.75 -11.23
N TYR A 170 13.57 -21.90 -12.39
CA TYR A 170 13.24 -21.14 -13.60
C TYR A 170 13.23 -19.61 -13.40
N SER A 171 14.17 -19.14 -12.58
CA SER A 171 14.36 -17.73 -12.30
C SER A 171 15.81 -17.31 -12.44
N GLY A 172 16.03 -16.05 -12.81
CA GLY A 172 17.35 -15.44 -12.99
C GLY A 172 17.36 -14.01 -12.48
N ARG A 173 18.54 -13.45 -12.21
CA ARG A 173 18.69 -12.04 -11.83
C ARG A 173 19.93 -11.46 -12.49
N THR A 174 19.82 -10.24 -13.01
CA THR A 174 20.97 -9.47 -13.49
C THR A 174 20.66 -7.97 -13.43
N VAL A 175 21.68 -7.16 -13.73
CA VAL A 175 21.59 -5.70 -13.80
C VAL A 175 20.74 -5.27 -14.98
N ILE A 176 19.96 -4.20 -14.81
CA ILE A 176 19.16 -3.61 -15.89
C ILE A 176 19.92 -2.48 -16.59
N VAL A 177 19.66 -2.34 -17.88
CA VAL A 177 20.13 -1.22 -18.71
C VAL A 177 18.96 -0.70 -19.56
N VAL A 178 19.08 0.54 -20.03
CA VAL A 178 18.05 1.15 -20.86
C VAL A 178 17.99 0.47 -22.24
N GLY A 179 16.78 0.21 -22.74
CA GLY A 179 16.51 -0.26 -24.10
C GLY A 179 15.49 0.65 -24.78
N PRO A 180 15.88 1.84 -25.26
CA PRO A 180 14.95 2.81 -25.85
C PRO A 180 14.24 2.28 -27.12
N GLU A 181 14.90 1.39 -27.86
CA GLU A 181 14.39 0.74 -29.07
C GLU A 181 13.24 -0.24 -28.83
N LEU A 182 13.13 -0.77 -27.61
CA LEU A 182 12.14 -1.79 -27.26
C LEU A 182 10.73 -1.19 -27.20
N GLN A 183 9.74 -1.92 -27.69
CA GLN A 183 8.33 -1.57 -27.50
C GLN A 183 7.89 -1.77 -26.05
N LEU A 184 6.75 -1.18 -25.65
CA LEU A 184 6.29 -1.22 -24.25
C LEU A 184 6.09 -2.64 -23.70
N HIS A 185 5.66 -3.60 -24.54
CA HIS A 185 5.46 -4.99 -24.12
C HIS A 185 6.74 -5.85 -24.18
N GLN A 186 7.87 -5.33 -24.66
CA GLN A 186 9.09 -6.11 -24.90
C GLN A 186 10.13 -5.90 -23.80
N CYS A 187 10.93 -6.92 -23.53
CA CYS A 187 12.13 -6.81 -22.71
C CYS A 187 13.32 -7.52 -23.36
N GLY A 188 14.52 -6.98 -23.21
CA GLY A 188 15.73 -7.61 -23.74
C GLY A 188 16.31 -8.62 -22.77
N LEU A 189 16.31 -9.91 -23.12
CA LEU A 189 16.84 -10.99 -22.31
C LEU A 189 18.22 -11.45 -22.84
N PRO A 190 19.27 -11.50 -21.98
CA PRO A 190 20.58 -11.97 -22.40
C PRO A 190 20.55 -13.40 -22.92
N LYS A 191 21.16 -13.65 -24.09
CA LYS A 191 21.23 -14.98 -24.72
C LYS A 191 21.63 -16.12 -23.77
N LYS A 192 22.66 -15.93 -22.93
CA LYS A 192 23.12 -16.94 -21.96
C LYS A 192 22.09 -17.21 -20.85
N MET A 193 21.38 -16.16 -20.41
CA MET A 193 20.34 -16.30 -19.40
C MET A 193 19.13 -17.02 -19.99
N ALA A 194 18.71 -16.65 -21.19
CA ALA A 194 17.61 -17.30 -21.90
C ALA A 194 17.88 -18.80 -22.13
N LEU A 195 19.10 -19.16 -22.55
CA LEU A 195 19.50 -20.56 -22.75
C LEU A 195 19.32 -21.42 -21.49
N GLU A 196 19.69 -20.92 -20.32
CA GLU A 196 19.55 -21.67 -19.06
C GLU A 196 18.10 -21.68 -18.55
N LEU A 197 17.36 -20.58 -18.69
CA LEU A 197 15.96 -20.51 -18.27
C LEU A 197 15.04 -21.42 -19.09
N PHE A 198 15.25 -21.48 -20.42
CA PHE A 198 14.41 -22.24 -21.34
C PHE A 198 14.96 -23.64 -21.66
N LYS A 199 16.01 -24.08 -20.96
CA LYS A 199 16.76 -25.32 -21.27
C LYS A 199 15.88 -26.56 -21.47
N PRO A 200 14.85 -26.85 -20.64
CA PRO A 200 14.00 -28.01 -20.86
C PRO A 200 13.16 -27.91 -22.15
N PHE A 201 12.65 -26.72 -22.48
CA PHE A 201 11.88 -26.48 -23.69
C PHE A 201 12.73 -26.66 -24.95
N ILE A 202 13.96 -26.15 -24.91
CA ILE A 202 14.94 -26.32 -25.99
C ILE A 202 15.22 -27.81 -26.24
N ILE A 203 15.46 -28.58 -25.16
CA ILE A 203 15.74 -30.03 -25.26
C ILE A 203 14.56 -30.77 -25.92
N HIS A 204 13.32 -30.45 -25.51
CA HIS A 204 12.13 -31.06 -26.09
C HIS A 204 11.94 -30.68 -27.57
N LYS A 205 12.12 -29.40 -27.91
CA LYS A 205 11.91 -28.88 -29.27
C LYS A 205 13.01 -29.36 -30.24
N LEU A 206 14.25 -29.51 -29.78
CA LEU A 206 15.34 -30.16 -30.54
C LEU A 206 15.02 -31.62 -30.89
N GLN A 207 14.35 -32.33 -29.99
CA GLN A 207 13.90 -33.70 -30.24
C GLN A 207 12.73 -33.73 -31.22
N ALA A 208 11.74 -32.84 -31.05
CA ALA A 208 10.58 -32.74 -31.92
C ALA A 208 10.96 -32.40 -33.38
N LYS A 209 11.92 -31.50 -33.59
CA LYS A 209 12.45 -31.15 -34.92
C LYS A 209 13.41 -32.21 -35.51
N GLY A 210 13.79 -33.24 -34.75
CA GLY A 210 14.67 -34.31 -35.21
C GLY A 210 16.17 -33.98 -35.22
N TYR A 211 16.59 -32.81 -34.72
CA TYR A 211 18.02 -32.46 -34.57
C TYR A 211 18.75 -33.40 -33.59
N ALA A 212 18.04 -33.91 -32.58
CA ALA A 212 18.57 -34.88 -31.63
C ALA A 212 17.59 -36.04 -31.39
N HIS A 213 18.03 -37.27 -31.63
CA HIS A 213 17.21 -38.46 -31.38
C HIS A 213 17.11 -38.88 -29.91
N THR A 214 17.93 -38.32 -29.00
CA THR A 214 17.91 -38.65 -27.57
C THR A 214 18.06 -37.39 -26.71
N ILE A 215 17.41 -37.39 -25.53
CA ILE A 215 17.50 -36.30 -24.54
C ILE A 215 18.96 -36.01 -24.15
N LYS A 216 19.79 -37.05 -24.02
CA LYS A 216 21.21 -36.88 -23.67
C LYS A 216 21.99 -36.15 -24.77
N ARG A 217 21.74 -36.47 -26.04
CA ARG A 217 22.36 -35.75 -27.17
C ARG A 217 21.84 -34.31 -27.25
N ALA A 218 20.53 -34.09 -27.09
CA ALA A 218 19.93 -32.76 -27.05
C ALA A 218 20.52 -31.91 -25.91
N LYS A 219 20.69 -32.49 -24.71
CA LYS A 219 21.34 -31.84 -23.57
C LYS A 219 22.79 -31.47 -23.88
N ASN A 220 23.57 -32.38 -24.46
CA ASN A 220 24.94 -32.08 -24.86
C ASN A 220 25.00 -30.96 -25.92
N MET A 221 24.09 -30.94 -26.89
CA MET A 221 24.00 -29.88 -27.91
C MET A 221 23.66 -28.52 -27.27
N ALA A 222 22.73 -28.50 -26.31
CA ALA A 222 22.39 -27.30 -25.55
C ALA A 222 23.57 -26.79 -24.69
N GLU A 223 24.33 -27.70 -24.06
CA GLU A 223 25.53 -27.34 -23.26
C GLU A 223 26.71 -26.87 -24.12
N GLN A 224 26.88 -27.44 -25.32
CA GLN A 224 27.90 -27.01 -26.30
C GLN A 224 27.49 -25.78 -27.11
N VAL A 225 26.25 -25.31 -26.96
CA VAL A 225 25.70 -24.14 -27.66
C VAL A 225 25.85 -24.28 -29.18
N SER A 226 25.36 -25.40 -29.73
CA SER A 226 25.38 -25.63 -31.18
C SER A 226 24.53 -24.59 -31.93
N PRO A 227 24.86 -24.23 -33.19
CA PRO A 227 24.13 -23.20 -33.94
C PRO A 227 22.61 -23.41 -34.02
N GLU A 228 22.17 -24.67 -34.15
CA GLU A 228 20.76 -25.08 -34.23
C GLU A 228 19.97 -24.74 -32.95
N VAL A 229 20.66 -24.58 -31.82
CA VAL A 229 20.04 -24.21 -30.54
C VAL A 229 19.49 -22.79 -30.59
N TRP A 230 20.12 -21.88 -31.34
CA TRP A 230 19.68 -20.48 -31.42
C TRP A 230 18.36 -20.34 -32.18
N GLU A 231 18.21 -21.05 -33.29
CA GLU A 231 16.96 -21.10 -34.06
C GLU A 231 15.81 -21.62 -33.19
N VAL A 232 16.05 -22.73 -32.47
CA VAL A 232 15.06 -23.32 -31.57
C VAL A 232 14.74 -22.39 -30.40
N LEU A 233 15.74 -21.71 -29.85
CA LEU A 233 15.56 -20.79 -28.73
C LEU A 233 14.69 -19.60 -29.11
N GLU A 234 14.92 -18.99 -30.28
CA GLU A 234 14.12 -17.86 -30.78
C GLU A 234 12.65 -18.25 -30.95
N GLU A 235 12.39 -19.45 -31.49
CA GLU A 235 11.03 -19.98 -31.64
C GLU A 235 10.34 -20.33 -30.30
N VAL A 236 11.08 -20.79 -29.29
CA VAL A 236 10.52 -21.02 -27.94
C VAL A 236 10.15 -19.70 -27.28
N ILE A 237 11.00 -18.69 -27.42
CA ILE A 237 10.87 -17.38 -26.79
C ILE A 237 9.66 -16.63 -27.35
N ASP A 238 9.40 -16.70 -28.65
CA ASP A 238 8.28 -16.00 -29.28
C ASP A 238 6.91 -16.38 -28.67
N GLU A 239 6.75 -17.63 -28.25
CA GLU A 239 5.50 -18.11 -27.66
C GLU A 239 5.38 -17.78 -26.16
N HIS A 240 6.49 -17.54 -25.46
CA HIS A 240 6.55 -17.53 -23.99
C HIS A 240 6.78 -16.13 -23.38
N PRO A 241 5.80 -15.58 -22.63
CA PRO A 241 6.01 -14.34 -21.89
C PRO A 241 6.93 -14.60 -20.69
N VAL A 242 7.65 -13.58 -20.23
CA VAL A 242 8.46 -13.62 -19.01
C VAL A 242 8.00 -12.57 -18.01
N LEU A 243 8.11 -12.87 -16.72
CA LEU A 243 7.78 -11.92 -15.65
C LEU A 243 9.06 -11.23 -15.17
N LEU A 244 9.10 -9.90 -15.23
CA LEU A 244 10.12 -9.10 -14.60
C LEU A 244 9.64 -8.63 -13.22
N ASN A 245 10.53 -8.71 -12.22
CA ASN A 245 10.25 -8.31 -10.85
C ASN A 245 11.42 -7.48 -10.29
N ARG A 246 11.10 -6.31 -9.72
CA ARG A 246 12.05 -5.53 -8.92
C ARG A 246 11.74 -5.66 -7.43
N ALA A 247 12.76 -6.03 -6.66
CA ALA A 247 12.68 -6.10 -5.21
C ALA A 247 13.17 -4.78 -4.59
N PRO A 248 12.49 -4.22 -3.57
CA PRO A 248 11.24 -4.69 -2.96
C PRO A 248 9.99 -4.35 -3.78
N THR A 249 9.05 -5.30 -3.87
CA THR A 249 7.77 -5.11 -4.56
C THR A 249 6.77 -4.42 -3.63
N LEU A 250 6.55 -3.11 -3.80
CA LEU A 250 5.64 -2.31 -2.95
C LEU A 250 4.18 -2.35 -3.40
N HIS A 251 3.95 -2.45 -4.72
CA HIS A 251 2.63 -2.52 -5.35
C HIS A 251 2.62 -3.55 -6.50
N ARG A 252 1.46 -3.89 -7.05
CA ARG A 252 1.31 -4.86 -8.15
C ARG A 252 2.18 -4.57 -9.38
N LEU A 253 2.38 -3.30 -9.75
CA LEU A 253 3.14 -2.91 -10.94
C LEU A 253 4.66 -3.20 -10.85
N GLY A 254 5.14 -3.62 -9.67
CA GLY A 254 6.53 -4.06 -9.51
C GLY A 254 6.79 -5.46 -10.08
N ILE A 255 5.74 -6.15 -10.55
CA ILE A 255 5.82 -7.38 -11.32
C ILE A 255 4.97 -7.22 -12.58
N GLN A 256 5.59 -7.31 -13.76
CA GLN A 256 4.89 -7.22 -15.05
C GLN A 256 5.40 -8.29 -16.00
N ALA A 257 4.54 -8.68 -16.94
CA ALA A 257 4.87 -9.60 -18.02
C ALA A 257 5.35 -8.83 -19.25
N PHE A 258 6.35 -9.41 -19.91
CA PHE A 258 6.94 -8.90 -21.14
C PHE A 258 7.20 -10.04 -22.12
N GLN A 259 7.24 -9.69 -23.40
CA GLN A 259 7.75 -10.54 -24.45
C GLN A 259 9.29 -10.45 -24.50
N PRO A 260 10.02 -11.56 -24.30
CA PRO A 260 11.48 -11.55 -24.34
C PRO A 260 12.01 -11.38 -25.78
N VAL A 261 12.99 -10.50 -25.94
CA VAL A 261 13.79 -10.30 -27.16
C VAL A 261 15.24 -10.65 -26.85
N LEU A 262 15.86 -11.49 -27.67
CA LEU A 262 17.24 -11.91 -27.43
C LEU A 262 18.22 -10.75 -27.64
N VAL A 263 19.01 -10.44 -26.62
CA VAL A 263 20.05 -9.40 -26.68
C VAL A 263 21.44 -9.97 -26.38
N GLU A 264 22.45 -9.34 -26.98
CA GLU A 264 23.85 -9.60 -26.66
C GLU A 264 24.24 -8.99 -25.30
N GLY A 265 25.17 -9.65 -24.61
CA GLY A 265 25.66 -9.21 -23.30
C GLY A 265 25.11 -10.02 -22.12
N LYS A 266 25.09 -9.39 -20.94
CA LYS A 266 24.67 -10.02 -19.66
C LYS A 266 23.60 -9.23 -18.89
N ALA A 267 23.22 -8.05 -19.37
CA ALA A 267 22.26 -7.16 -18.70
C ALA A 267 20.89 -7.24 -19.36
N ILE A 268 19.82 -7.13 -18.58
CA ILE A 268 18.45 -7.06 -19.11
C ILE A 268 18.23 -5.66 -19.66
N ARG A 269 17.70 -5.55 -20.88
CA ARG A 269 17.26 -4.25 -21.42
C ARG A 269 15.79 -4.03 -21.09
N VAL A 270 15.46 -2.86 -20.56
CA VAL A 270 14.09 -2.52 -20.17
C VAL A 270 13.67 -1.22 -20.85
N ASN A 271 12.40 -1.14 -21.27
CA ASN A 271 11.82 0.07 -21.82
C ASN A 271 11.80 1.18 -20.73
N PRO A 272 12.25 2.41 -21.01
CA PRO A 272 12.32 3.48 -20.01
C PRO A 272 10.96 3.88 -19.41
N LEU A 273 9.86 3.68 -20.12
CA LEU A 273 8.51 4.06 -19.67
C LEU A 273 7.99 3.19 -18.50
N VAL A 274 8.50 1.96 -18.36
CA VAL A 274 8.12 1.09 -17.24
C VAL A 274 8.98 1.34 -15.99
N CYS A 275 10.02 2.16 -16.08
CA CYS A 275 10.92 2.42 -14.95
C CYS A 275 10.20 3.11 -13.79
N GLU A 276 9.24 4.01 -14.06
CA GLU A 276 8.41 4.61 -13.01
C GLU A 276 7.57 3.54 -12.29
N ALA A 277 6.98 2.62 -13.04
CA ALA A 277 6.24 1.49 -12.49
C ALA A 277 7.12 0.58 -11.64
N PHE A 278 8.36 0.29 -12.04
CA PHE A 278 9.26 -0.48 -11.20
C PHE A 278 9.92 0.34 -10.08
N ASN A 279 9.76 1.67 -10.10
CA ASN A 279 10.55 2.64 -9.32
C ASN A 279 12.07 2.43 -9.50
N ALA A 280 12.50 2.04 -10.70
CA ALA A 280 13.84 1.59 -11.02
C ALA A 280 14.69 2.67 -11.70
N ASP A 281 15.99 2.68 -11.39
CA ASP A 281 16.98 3.54 -12.05
C ASP A 281 18.11 2.68 -12.66
N PHE A 282 18.91 3.27 -13.55
CA PHE A 282 19.96 2.55 -14.28
C PHE A 282 21.37 2.73 -13.66
N ASP A 283 21.47 2.74 -12.34
CA ASP A 283 22.72 2.97 -11.57
C ASP A 283 23.36 1.68 -11.01
N GLY A 284 22.79 0.52 -11.35
CA GLY A 284 23.23 -0.80 -10.86
C GLY A 284 22.11 -1.66 -10.30
N ASP A 285 20.87 -1.17 -10.34
CA ASP A 285 19.68 -1.94 -9.99
C ASP A 285 19.59 -3.27 -10.74
N GLN A 286 18.99 -4.25 -10.07
CA GLN A 286 18.84 -5.60 -10.57
C GLN A 286 17.37 -6.00 -10.61
N MET A 287 16.97 -6.67 -11.68
CA MET A 287 15.64 -7.28 -11.80
C MET A 287 15.74 -8.80 -11.85
N ALA A 288 14.75 -9.46 -11.27
CA ALA A 288 14.57 -10.89 -11.39
C ALA A 288 13.64 -11.22 -12.56
N VAL A 289 13.94 -12.29 -13.28
CA VAL A 289 13.14 -12.85 -14.36
C VAL A 289 12.55 -14.16 -13.87
N HIS A 290 11.27 -14.41 -14.14
CA HIS A 290 10.60 -15.69 -13.89
C HIS A 290 9.89 -16.16 -15.17
N VAL A 291 9.99 -17.46 -15.47
CA VAL A 291 9.34 -18.06 -16.65
C VAL A 291 8.06 -18.79 -16.22
N PRO A 292 6.86 -18.35 -16.67
CA PRO A 292 5.62 -19.09 -16.46
C PRO A 292 5.65 -20.39 -17.30
N LEU A 293 5.43 -21.53 -16.64
CA LEU A 293 5.57 -22.84 -17.27
C LEU A 293 4.24 -23.40 -17.79
N SER A 294 3.15 -23.30 -17.02
CA SER A 294 1.85 -23.85 -17.44
C SER A 294 1.17 -22.94 -18.46
N VAL A 295 0.32 -23.52 -19.31
CA VAL A 295 -0.42 -22.77 -20.34
C VAL A 295 -1.32 -21.71 -19.70
N GLU A 296 -1.98 -22.05 -18.60
CA GLU A 296 -2.83 -21.13 -17.84
C GLU A 296 -2.04 -19.93 -17.31
N ALA A 297 -0.83 -20.17 -16.77
CA ALA A 297 0.02 -19.10 -16.26
C ALA A 297 0.56 -18.20 -17.40
N GLN A 298 0.83 -18.76 -18.57
CA GLN A 298 1.23 -17.97 -19.75
C GLN A 298 0.08 -17.09 -20.26
N VAL A 299 -1.14 -17.63 -20.30
CA VAL A 299 -2.34 -16.88 -20.69
C VAL A 299 -2.65 -15.79 -19.66
N GLU A 300 -2.57 -16.10 -18.37
CA GLU A 300 -2.75 -15.15 -17.28
C GLU A 300 -1.72 -14.01 -17.36
N ALA A 301 -0.44 -14.34 -17.62
CA ALA A 301 0.60 -13.35 -17.80
C ALA A 301 0.31 -12.41 -19.00
N LYS A 302 -0.12 -12.97 -20.15
CA LYS A 302 -0.47 -12.18 -21.35
C LYS A 302 -1.71 -11.31 -21.16
N LEU A 303 -2.73 -11.80 -20.47
CA LEU A 303 -4.00 -11.11 -20.33
C LEU A 303 -4.05 -10.15 -19.13
N LEU A 304 -3.40 -10.45 -18.01
CA LEU A 304 -3.53 -9.63 -16.80
C LEU A 304 -2.25 -8.85 -16.49
N MET A 305 -1.09 -9.44 -16.71
CA MET A 305 0.19 -8.90 -16.23
C MET A 305 0.99 -8.14 -17.29
N MET A 306 0.60 -8.20 -18.55
CA MET A 306 1.32 -7.54 -19.64
C MET A 306 1.45 -6.04 -19.38
N ALA A 307 2.64 -5.48 -19.60
CA ALA A 307 2.91 -4.06 -19.35
C ALA A 307 1.94 -3.12 -20.11
N THR A 308 1.51 -3.50 -21.31
CA THR A 308 0.56 -2.74 -22.14
C THR A 308 -0.85 -2.67 -21.57
N ARG A 309 -1.23 -3.53 -20.62
CA ARG A 309 -2.54 -3.47 -19.94
C ARG A 309 -2.51 -2.69 -18.63
N ASN A 310 -1.31 -2.37 -18.14
CA ASN A 310 -1.10 -1.79 -16.83
C ASN A 310 -0.57 -0.35 -16.95
N LEU A 311 -1.32 0.51 -17.66
CA LEU A 311 -0.95 1.91 -17.93
C LEU A 311 -1.37 2.89 -16.83
N LEU A 312 -2.28 2.49 -15.94
CA LEU A 312 -2.84 3.35 -14.89
C LEU A 312 -2.39 2.92 -13.50
N LYS A 313 -2.25 3.88 -12.59
CA LYS A 313 -1.94 3.66 -11.18
C LYS A 313 -3.18 3.12 -10.44
N PRO A 314 -3.11 1.97 -9.74
CA PRO A 314 -4.23 1.44 -8.97
C PRO A 314 -4.72 2.37 -7.84
N ALA A 315 -3.89 3.30 -7.37
CA ALA A 315 -4.21 4.18 -6.24
C ALA A 315 -5.26 5.25 -6.57
N HIS A 316 -5.20 5.84 -7.76
CA HIS A 316 -6.07 6.96 -8.17
C HIS A 316 -6.45 6.97 -9.66
N GLY A 317 -5.96 6.03 -10.47
CA GLY A 317 -6.29 5.92 -11.89
C GLY A 317 -5.49 6.86 -12.82
N GLY A 318 -4.49 7.57 -12.31
CA GLY A 318 -3.61 8.40 -13.15
C GLY A 318 -2.66 7.56 -14.00
N ALA A 319 -2.26 8.07 -15.17
CA ALA A 319 -1.31 7.39 -16.04
C ALA A 319 0.06 7.19 -15.35
N ILE A 320 0.65 5.99 -15.47
CA ILE A 320 2.00 5.68 -14.97
C ILE A 320 3.04 5.64 -16.09
N ALA A 321 2.65 5.18 -17.28
CA ALA A 321 3.54 5.10 -18.43
C ALA A 321 3.61 6.46 -19.13
N VAL A 322 4.04 7.48 -18.39
CA VAL A 322 4.11 8.87 -18.88
C VAL A 322 5.55 9.17 -19.31
N PRO A 323 5.74 9.81 -20.48
CA PRO A 323 7.03 10.38 -20.85
C PRO A 323 7.60 11.29 -19.76
N ASN A 324 8.79 10.94 -19.25
CA ASN A 324 9.48 11.70 -18.21
C ASN A 324 10.93 12.00 -18.61
N ARG A 325 11.60 12.86 -17.82
CA ARG A 325 13.01 13.27 -17.98
C ARG A 325 13.29 13.70 -19.43
N ASP A 326 14.19 13.02 -20.12
CA ASP A 326 14.69 13.37 -21.45
C ASP A 326 13.58 13.39 -22.51
N VAL A 327 12.59 12.50 -22.42
CA VAL A 327 11.49 12.46 -23.38
C VAL A 327 10.61 13.71 -23.24
N ALA A 328 10.28 14.10 -22.01
CA ALA A 328 9.53 15.33 -21.75
C ALA A 328 10.32 16.58 -22.15
N MET A 329 11.63 16.58 -21.91
CA MET A 329 12.52 17.66 -22.33
C MET A 329 12.57 17.80 -23.86
N GLY A 330 12.66 16.69 -24.60
CA GLY A 330 12.63 16.70 -26.06
C GLY A 330 11.29 17.18 -26.63
N CYS A 331 10.17 16.77 -26.04
CA CYS A 331 8.84 17.25 -26.43
C CYS A 331 8.64 18.74 -26.13
N SER A 332 9.07 19.22 -24.95
CA SER A 332 9.02 20.65 -24.60
C SER A 332 9.91 21.48 -25.53
N PHE A 333 11.14 21.01 -25.81
CA PHE A 333 12.03 21.63 -26.78
C PHE A 333 11.32 21.74 -28.14
N LEU A 334 10.80 20.64 -28.68
CA LEU A 334 10.13 20.62 -29.98
C LEU A 334 8.92 21.58 -30.05
N THR A 335 8.12 21.66 -28.99
CA THR A 335 6.87 22.44 -28.97
C THR A 335 7.06 23.91 -28.57
N LYS A 336 8.30 24.30 -28.24
CA LYS A 336 8.65 25.65 -27.83
C LYS A 336 8.48 26.65 -28.97
N ALA A 337 7.97 27.83 -28.61
CA ALA A 337 7.91 28.98 -29.50
C ALA A 337 8.98 30.01 -29.08
N VAL A 338 9.69 30.56 -30.06
CA VAL A 338 10.61 31.68 -29.81
C VAL A 338 9.78 32.98 -29.78
N PRO A 339 9.99 33.87 -28.80
CA PRO A 339 9.28 35.16 -28.74
C PRO A 339 9.57 36.02 -29.97
N GLU A 340 8.55 36.76 -30.41
CA GLU A 340 8.45 37.48 -31.69
C GLU A 340 9.74 38.24 -32.09
N GLU A 341 10.46 37.73 -33.10
CA GLU A 341 11.18 38.60 -34.03
C GLU A 341 10.20 39.03 -35.13
N GLU A 342 10.34 40.25 -35.66
CA GLU A 342 9.50 40.85 -36.72
C GLU A 342 9.63 40.07 -38.05
N TRP A 343 9.09 38.86 -38.11
CA TRP A 343 9.09 38.01 -39.31
C TRP A 343 7.68 37.90 -39.88
N GLU A 344 7.55 37.97 -41.21
CA GLU A 344 6.28 37.67 -41.89
C GLU A 344 5.95 36.18 -41.76
N LYS A 345 4.88 35.88 -41.01
CA LYS A 345 4.36 34.52 -40.81
C LYS A 345 3.88 33.95 -42.16
N ARG A 346 4.64 33.00 -42.73
CA ARG A 346 4.25 32.30 -43.96
C ARG A 346 3.04 31.40 -43.71
N THR A 347 2.15 31.34 -44.68
CA THR A 347 0.91 30.55 -44.61
C THR A 347 1.03 29.33 -45.51
N TYR A 348 0.71 28.16 -44.96
CA TYR A 348 0.77 26.86 -45.62
C TYR A 348 -0.60 26.19 -45.59
N GLN A 349 -0.90 25.39 -46.62
CA GLN A 349 -2.19 24.68 -46.72
C GLN A 349 -2.16 23.33 -46.03
N ASP A 350 -1.03 22.61 -46.11
CA ASP A 350 -0.90 21.25 -45.61
C ASP A 350 0.28 21.09 -44.65
N THR A 351 0.19 20.11 -43.75
CA THR A 351 1.27 19.76 -42.81
C THR A 351 2.50 19.22 -43.53
N GLU A 352 2.32 18.49 -44.63
CA GLU A 352 3.41 17.93 -45.44
C GLU A 352 4.28 19.02 -46.07
N GLU A 353 3.70 20.15 -46.48
CA GLU A 353 4.44 21.27 -47.07
C GLU A 353 5.38 21.92 -46.06
N ILE A 354 4.93 22.06 -44.81
CA ILE A 354 5.73 22.59 -43.70
C ILE A 354 6.91 21.67 -43.40
N ILE A 355 6.68 20.36 -43.39
CA ILE A 355 7.72 19.36 -43.10
C ILE A 355 8.74 19.31 -44.23
N LEU A 356 8.28 19.33 -45.48
CA LEU A 356 9.18 19.41 -46.63
C LEU A 356 10.04 20.68 -46.58
N ALA A 357 9.45 21.82 -46.22
CA ALA A 357 10.20 23.07 -46.07
C ALA A 357 11.24 23.00 -44.94
N HIS A 358 10.91 22.34 -43.82
CA HIS A 358 11.85 22.07 -42.74
C HIS A 358 12.99 21.13 -43.19
N ASP A 359 12.67 20.04 -43.88
CA ASP A 359 13.65 19.04 -44.35
C ASP A 359 14.59 19.62 -45.42
N CYS A 360 14.11 20.59 -46.22
CA CYS A 360 14.94 21.38 -47.12
C CYS A 360 15.78 22.46 -46.42
N GLY A 361 15.64 22.63 -45.09
CA GLY A 361 16.34 23.65 -44.30
C GLY A 361 15.83 25.07 -44.50
N ALA A 362 14.63 25.24 -45.08
CA ALA A 362 14.04 26.55 -45.34
C ALA A 362 13.28 27.13 -44.13
N LEU A 363 12.93 26.28 -43.16
CA LEU A 363 12.31 26.66 -41.87
C LEU A 363 13.04 25.96 -40.72
N GLY A 364 13.23 26.67 -39.61
CA GLY A 364 13.66 26.11 -38.34
C GLY A 364 12.51 25.50 -37.54
N LEU A 365 12.83 24.67 -36.53
CA LEU A 365 11.84 23.99 -35.68
C LEU A 365 10.93 24.96 -34.92
N HIS A 366 11.43 26.13 -34.52
CA HIS A 366 10.69 27.09 -33.71
C HIS A 366 10.11 28.25 -34.54
N ASP A 367 10.24 28.20 -35.87
CA ASP A 367 9.74 29.27 -36.73
C ASP A 367 8.20 29.32 -36.68
N PRO A 368 7.60 30.51 -36.53
CA PRO A 368 6.16 30.68 -36.49
C PRO A 368 5.56 30.54 -37.90
N VAL A 369 4.50 29.73 -38.03
CA VAL A 369 3.82 29.44 -39.28
C VAL A 369 2.30 29.52 -39.11
N LYS A 370 1.59 29.81 -40.20
CA LYS A 370 0.12 29.77 -40.27
C LYS A 370 -0.30 28.52 -41.04
N LEU A 371 -1.10 27.66 -40.42
CA LEU A 371 -1.54 26.39 -41.01
C LEU A 371 -3.07 26.34 -41.10
N TYR A 372 -3.60 25.98 -42.27
CA TYR A 372 -4.99 25.54 -42.39
C TYR A 372 -5.08 24.06 -42.01
N PHE A 373 -5.82 23.72 -40.96
CA PHE A 373 -5.95 22.35 -40.47
C PHE A 373 -7.43 21.95 -40.38
N GLY A 374 -7.76 20.73 -40.78
CA GLY A 374 -9.11 20.15 -40.59
C GLY A 374 -10.26 20.87 -41.31
N GLY A 375 -9.97 21.62 -42.39
CA GLY A 375 -10.99 22.37 -43.13
C GLY A 375 -11.47 23.67 -42.44
N ALA A 376 -10.74 24.17 -41.43
CA ALA A 376 -11.05 25.43 -40.78
C ALA A 376 -10.95 26.63 -41.74
N GLU A 377 -11.89 27.59 -41.65
CA GLU A 377 -11.89 28.82 -42.47
C GLU A 377 -10.77 29.80 -42.08
N GLN A 378 -10.23 29.69 -40.86
CA GLN A 378 -9.15 30.54 -40.36
C GLN A 378 -7.87 29.72 -40.13
N PRO A 379 -6.70 30.24 -40.54
CA PRO A 379 -5.43 29.57 -40.30
C PRO A 379 -5.04 29.66 -38.82
N ILE A 380 -4.58 28.54 -38.26
CA ILE A 380 -4.09 28.45 -36.89
C ILE A 380 -2.63 28.93 -36.88
N GLU A 381 -2.29 29.83 -35.96
CA GLU A 381 -0.90 30.22 -35.72
C GLU A 381 -0.19 29.17 -34.87
N THR A 382 0.85 28.54 -35.41
CA THR A 382 1.58 27.46 -34.75
C THR A 382 3.08 27.52 -35.08
N THR A 383 3.85 26.51 -34.67
CA THR A 383 5.28 26.38 -35.01
C THR A 383 5.53 25.09 -35.79
N VAL A 384 6.60 25.04 -36.57
CA VAL A 384 7.01 23.83 -37.30
C VAL A 384 7.12 22.62 -36.38
N GLY A 385 7.74 22.79 -35.21
CA GLY A 385 7.89 21.73 -34.22
C GLY A 385 6.55 21.23 -33.64
N ARG A 386 5.56 22.11 -33.45
CA ARG A 386 4.20 21.69 -33.06
C ARG A 386 3.52 20.90 -34.18
N VAL A 387 3.72 21.27 -35.45
CA VAL A 387 3.19 20.49 -36.58
C VAL A 387 3.78 19.08 -36.61
N ILE A 388 5.11 18.96 -36.43
CA ILE A 388 5.80 17.67 -36.33
C ILE A 388 5.28 16.86 -35.13
N PHE A 389 5.12 17.50 -33.98
CA PHE A 389 4.59 16.85 -32.78
C PHE A 389 3.18 16.27 -33.01
N ASN A 390 2.33 16.99 -33.74
CA ASN A 390 0.98 16.54 -34.07
C ASN A 390 0.93 15.39 -35.08
N GLN A 391 2.03 15.05 -35.78
CA GLN A 391 2.06 13.83 -36.59
C GLN A 391 2.07 12.55 -35.74
N ALA A 392 2.62 12.62 -34.53
CA ALA A 392 2.61 11.50 -33.60
C ALA A 392 1.25 11.38 -32.88
N ILE A 393 0.41 12.41 -32.94
CA ILE A 393 -0.91 12.41 -32.29
C ILE A 393 -1.92 11.69 -33.22
N PRO A 394 -2.70 10.74 -32.70
CA PRO A 394 -3.79 10.11 -33.46
C PRO A 394 -4.80 11.15 -33.99
N GLU A 395 -5.26 10.97 -35.23
CA GLU A 395 -6.17 11.92 -35.93
C GLU A 395 -7.47 12.25 -35.18
N MET A 396 -7.90 11.37 -34.27
CA MET A 396 -9.11 11.57 -33.47
C MET A 396 -8.94 12.58 -32.33
N LEU A 397 -7.71 12.93 -31.96
CA LEU A 397 -7.43 13.93 -30.92
C LEU A 397 -7.29 15.33 -31.51
N PRO A 398 -7.65 16.39 -30.76
CA PRO A 398 -7.53 17.76 -31.24
C PRO A 398 -6.07 18.17 -31.42
N PHE A 399 -5.84 19.08 -32.37
CA PHE A 399 -4.51 19.64 -32.64
C PHE A 399 -3.96 20.34 -31.39
N VAL A 400 -2.78 19.92 -30.94
CA VAL A 400 -2.10 20.45 -29.76
C VAL A 400 -1.27 21.66 -30.16
N ASN A 401 -1.71 22.85 -29.76
CA ASN A 401 -1.03 24.13 -30.05
C ASN A 401 -0.51 24.85 -28.81
N GLN A 402 0.08 24.11 -27.88
CA GLN A 402 0.70 24.65 -26.67
C GLN A 402 2.08 24.03 -26.45
N GLU A 403 2.88 24.66 -25.59
CA GLU A 403 4.11 24.02 -25.10
C GLU A 403 3.74 22.83 -24.21
N MET A 404 4.42 21.71 -24.41
CA MET A 404 4.12 20.45 -23.74
C MET A 404 5.10 20.21 -22.60
N SER A 405 4.68 20.45 -21.36
CA SER A 405 5.41 20.03 -20.17
C SER A 405 5.13 18.56 -19.84
N SER A 406 5.91 17.96 -18.92
CA SER A 406 5.65 16.60 -18.41
C SER A 406 4.22 16.44 -17.86
N ARG A 407 3.64 17.50 -17.26
CA ARG A 407 2.25 17.48 -16.79
C ARG A 407 1.27 17.45 -17.94
N ASP A 408 1.47 18.30 -18.95
CA ASP A 408 0.59 18.35 -20.12
C ASP A 408 0.65 17.05 -20.93
N LEU A 409 1.83 16.42 -21.00
CA LEU A 409 1.99 15.09 -21.59
C LEU A 409 1.23 14.01 -20.81
N SER A 410 1.24 14.06 -19.48
CA SER A 410 0.44 13.16 -18.64
C SER A 410 -1.06 13.34 -18.89
N ASP A 411 -1.52 14.59 -18.99
CA ASP A 411 -2.91 14.91 -19.25
C ASP A 411 -3.33 14.46 -20.67
N LEU A 412 -2.45 14.62 -21.65
CA LEU A 412 -2.67 14.15 -23.03
C LEU A 412 -2.76 12.61 -23.10
N VAL A 413 -1.88 11.89 -22.41
CA VAL A 413 -1.94 10.42 -22.35
C VAL A 413 -3.22 9.95 -21.65
N SER A 414 -3.65 10.63 -20.59
CA SER A 414 -4.89 10.30 -19.88
C SER A 414 -6.12 10.50 -20.77
N ARG A 415 -6.19 11.62 -21.51
CA ARG A 415 -7.24 11.84 -22.52
C ARG A 415 -7.22 10.80 -23.64
N ALA A 416 -6.03 10.47 -24.15
CA ALA A 416 -5.89 9.43 -25.16
C ALA A 416 -6.38 8.06 -24.66
N PHE A 417 -6.19 7.74 -23.37
CA PHE A 417 -6.72 6.51 -22.78
C PHE A 417 -8.25 6.52 -22.67
N GLU A 418 -8.82 7.66 -22.26
CA GLU A 418 -10.27 7.84 -22.12
C GLU A 418 -11.01 7.75 -23.47
N GLU A 419 -10.50 8.39 -24.52
CA GLU A 419 -11.19 8.50 -25.81
C GLU A 419 -10.86 7.36 -26.78
N LEU A 420 -9.61 6.89 -26.82
CA LEU A 420 -9.12 5.93 -27.83
C LEU A 420 -9.01 4.50 -27.30
N GLY A 421 -9.01 4.36 -25.97
CA GLY A 421 -8.79 3.09 -25.28
C GLY A 421 -7.35 2.57 -25.40
N ASN A 422 -7.09 1.48 -24.66
CA ASN A 422 -5.74 1.02 -24.35
C ASN A 422 -4.81 0.78 -25.56
N ARG A 423 -5.29 0.12 -26.62
CA ARG A 423 -4.44 -0.31 -27.75
C ARG A 423 -3.82 0.87 -28.49
N GLN A 424 -4.60 1.91 -28.75
CA GLN A 424 -4.12 3.09 -29.48
C GLN A 424 -3.23 3.96 -28.59
N THR A 425 -3.55 4.07 -27.29
CA THR A 425 -2.72 4.78 -26.31
C THR A 425 -1.31 4.18 -26.22
N VAL A 426 -1.17 2.85 -26.23
CA VAL A 426 0.15 2.20 -26.20
C VAL A 426 1.01 2.58 -27.41
N ALA A 427 0.41 2.56 -28.61
CA ALA A 427 1.11 2.95 -29.83
C ALA A 427 1.55 4.42 -29.77
N PHE A 428 0.62 5.29 -29.36
CA PHE A 428 0.87 6.72 -29.17
C PHE A 428 2.02 7.00 -28.18
N ILE A 429 2.04 6.32 -27.02
CA ILE A 429 3.12 6.51 -26.04
C ILE A 429 4.49 6.06 -26.60
N ASP A 430 4.54 4.94 -27.33
CA ASP A 430 5.78 4.46 -27.95
C ASP A 430 6.28 5.42 -29.04
N ASP A 431 5.38 6.06 -29.80
CA ASP A 431 5.72 7.09 -30.80
C ASP A 431 6.21 8.39 -30.14
N LEU A 432 5.53 8.86 -29.08
CA LEU A 432 5.97 9.99 -28.26
C LEU A 432 7.36 9.76 -27.67
N LYS A 433 7.64 8.54 -27.19
CA LYS A 433 8.97 8.15 -26.68
C LYS A 433 10.04 8.29 -27.75
N ARG A 434 9.80 7.78 -28.96
CA ARG A 434 10.76 7.86 -30.09
C ARG A 434 11.02 9.31 -30.47
N LEU A 435 9.96 10.09 -30.62
CA LEU A 435 10.02 11.50 -30.97
C LEU A 435 10.78 12.30 -29.90
N GLY A 436 10.43 12.12 -28.62
CA GLY A 436 11.08 12.83 -27.51
C GLY A 436 12.57 12.54 -27.40
N PHE A 437 13.01 11.27 -27.51
CA PHE A 437 14.45 10.96 -27.50
C PHE A 437 15.19 11.53 -28.72
N HIS A 438 14.56 11.51 -29.89
CA HIS A 438 15.15 12.05 -31.11
C HIS A 438 15.39 13.56 -30.99
N TYR A 439 14.35 14.32 -30.62
CA TYR A 439 14.46 15.78 -30.49
C TYR A 439 15.22 16.22 -29.24
N ALA A 440 15.27 15.43 -28.16
CA ALA A 440 16.17 15.67 -27.05
C ALA A 440 17.65 15.58 -27.49
N THR A 441 17.97 14.62 -28.36
CA THR A 441 19.33 14.46 -28.91
C THR A 441 19.68 15.61 -29.86
N LEU A 442 18.78 15.98 -30.76
CA LEU A 442 18.98 17.10 -31.69
C LEU A 442 19.05 18.46 -30.99
N GLY A 443 18.28 18.64 -29.91
CA GLY A 443 18.30 19.87 -29.12
C GLY A 443 19.64 20.15 -28.46
N GLY A 444 20.50 19.14 -28.28
CA GLY A 444 21.88 19.33 -27.80
C GLY A 444 21.98 20.02 -26.43
N LEU A 445 20.92 19.91 -25.61
CA LEU A 445 20.79 20.64 -24.35
C LEU A 445 21.91 20.23 -23.38
N SER A 446 22.58 21.23 -22.81
CA SER A 446 23.72 21.04 -21.92
C SER A 446 23.55 21.84 -20.63
N ILE A 447 24.33 21.49 -19.60
CA ILE A 447 24.46 22.29 -18.38
C ILE A 447 25.93 22.62 -18.20
N ALA A 448 26.25 23.91 -18.21
CA ALA A 448 27.56 24.44 -17.86
C ALA A 448 27.48 25.31 -16.60
N MET A 449 28.64 25.59 -15.99
CA MET A 449 28.68 26.50 -14.84
C MET A 449 28.25 27.92 -15.21
N GLN A 450 28.44 28.36 -16.45
CA GLN A 450 28.02 29.69 -16.91
C GLN A 450 26.50 29.86 -16.99
N ASP A 451 25.74 28.76 -17.11
CA ASP A 451 24.28 28.82 -17.20
C ASP A 451 23.63 29.05 -15.83
N MET A 452 24.39 28.86 -14.74
CA MET A 452 23.96 29.10 -13.37
C MET A 452 24.22 30.57 -12.99
N ILE A 453 23.30 31.46 -13.37
CA ILE A 453 23.42 32.91 -13.12
C ILE A 453 23.08 33.21 -11.67
N ILE A 454 24.04 33.80 -10.93
CA ILE A 454 23.81 34.28 -9.57
C ILE A 454 23.10 35.65 -9.63
N PRO A 455 21.99 35.86 -8.90
CA PRO A 455 21.29 37.14 -8.89
C PRO A 455 22.17 38.28 -8.39
N HIS A 456 22.28 39.37 -9.14
CA HIS A 456 23.08 40.54 -8.75
C HIS A 456 22.60 41.17 -7.43
N GLN A 457 21.29 41.10 -7.16
CA GLN A 457 20.65 41.64 -5.94
C GLN A 457 20.98 40.84 -4.67
N LYS A 458 21.55 39.62 -4.80
CA LYS A 458 21.82 38.70 -3.68
C LYS A 458 22.62 39.37 -2.55
N SER A 459 23.71 40.06 -2.89
CA SER A 459 24.59 40.68 -1.89
C SER A 459 23.92 41.82 -1.11
N GLU A 460 22.98 42.53 -1.74
CA GLU A 460 22.21 43.59 -1.09
C GLU A 460 21.17 42.99 -0.13
N LEU A 461 20.40 42.00 -0.60
CA LEU A 461 19.39 41.31 0.21
C LEU A 461 20.00 40.65 1.46
N ILE A 462 21.16 40.00 1.34
CA ILE A 462 21.88 39.42 2.49
C ILE A 462 22.27 40.50 3.51
N ARG A 463 22.73 41.67 3.04
CA ARG A 463 23.14 42.78 3.92
C ARG A 463 21.94 43.36 4.67
N GLU A 464 20.79 43.49 4.01
CA GLU A 464 19.55 43.93 4.64
C GLU A 464 19.04 42.93 5.69
N ALA A 465 19.12 41.63 5.40
CA ALA A 465 18.75 40.59 6.36
C ALA A 465 19.65 40.60 7.59
N ARG A 466 20.99 40.68 7.41
CA ARG A 466 21.95 40.79 8.53
C ARG A 466 21.66 41.99 9.42
N LYS A 467 21.39 43.16 8.82
CA LYS A 467 21.04 44.37 9.58
C LYS A 467 19.76 44.21 10.39
N ARG A 468 18.75 43.52 9.85
CA ARG A 468 17.51 43.18 10.57
C ARG A 468 17.78 42.25 11.75
N VAL A 469 18.63 41.23 11.57
CA VAL A 469 19.03 40.31 12.65
C VAL A 469 19.79 41.05 13.76
N GLU A 470 20.75 41.91 13.40
CA GLU A 470 21.49 42.74 14.37
C GLU A 470 20.56 43.66 15.18
N GLN A 471 19.52 44.21 14.56
CA GLN A 471 18.50 45.00 15.27
C GLN A 471 17.73 44.14 16.28
N ILE A 472 17.26 42.96 15.88
CA ILE A 472 16.54 42.02 16.76
C ILE A 472 17.42 41.60 17.95
N GLU A 473 18.71 41.34 17.73
CA GLU A 473 19.66 41.02 18.79
C GLU A 473 19.89 42.22 19.74
N ALA A 474 20.05 43.42 19.18
CA ALA A 474 20.25 44.63 19.96
C ALA A 474 19.02 45.01 20.80
N ASP A 475 17.81 44.75 20.30
CA ASP A 475 16.56 44.97 21.03
C ASP A 475 16.40 43.96 22.18
N TYR A 476 16.74 42.69 21.94
CA TYR A 476 16.78 41.65 22.97
C TYR A 476 17.77 41.98 24.10
N GLN A 477 18.98 42.45 23.75
CA GLN A 477 19.99 42.84 24.75
C GLN A 477 19.60 44.08 25.56
N ARG A 478 18.82 45.00 24.97
CA ARG A 478 18.30 46.19 25.66
C ARG A 478 17.13 45.89 26.61
N GLY A 479 16.54 44.68 26.52
CA GLY A 479 15.40 44.28 27.34
C GLY A 479 14.09 44.99 26.96
N ASP A 480 14.08 45.73 25.85
CA ASP A 480 12.88 46.39 25.34
C ASP A 480 11.91 45.30 24.85
N MET A 481 10.66 45.36 25.31
CA MET A 481 9.55 44.46 24.96
C MET A 481 9.48 43.07 25.61
N GLY A 482 10.20 42.80 26.72
CA GLY A 482 10.02 41.53 27.47
C GLY A 482 10.19 40.26 26.61
N MET A 483 10.93 40.37 25.51
CA MET A 483 11.07 39.33 24.50
C MET A 483 11.83 38.13 25.07
N SER A 484 11.25 36.95 24.94
CA SER A 484 11.90 35.72 25.38
C SER A 484 12.99 35.25 24.39
N GLU A 485 13.93 34.43 24.84
CA GLU A 485 14.95 33.83 23.98
C GLU A 485 14.34 33.05 22.79
N GLY A 486 13.20 32.38 23.03
CA GLY A 486 12.45 31.67 21.99
C GLY A 486 11.82 32.60 20.95
N GLU A 487 11.27 33.74 21.37
CA GLU A 487 10.73 34.74 20.43
C GLU A 487 11.81 35.40 19.59
N ARG A 488 12.99 35.69 20.18
CA ARG A 488 14.17 36.15 19.44
C ARG A 488 14.55 35.12 18.38
N TYR A 489 14.69 33.85 18.78
CA TYR A 489 15.04 32.75 17.90
C TYR A 489 14.09 32.66 16.70
N ASN A 490 12.76 32.63 16.94
CA ASN A 490 11.76 32.54 15.88
C ASN A 490 11.83 33.74 14.91
N LYS A 491 11.95 34.97 15.44
CA LYS A 491 12.07 36.17 14.59
C LYS A 491 13.32 36.15 13.72
N VAL A 492 14.46 35.69 14.24
CA VAL A 492 15.69 35.57 13.44
C VAL A 492 15.51 34.56 12.31
N ILE A 493 14.92 33.40 12.61
CA ILE A 493 14.61 32.37 11.62
C ILE A 493 13.65 32.89 10.54
N ASP A 494 12.61 33.64 10.91
CA ASP A 494 11.65 34.23 9.97
C ASP A 494 12.32 35.21 8.99
N VAL A 495 13.24 36.04 9.46
CA VAL A 495 14.01 36.96 8.60
C VAL A 495 14.80 36.18 7.55
N TRP A 496 15.45 35.08 7.94
CA TRP A 496 16.20 34.23 7.02
C TRP A 496 15.29 33.46 6.06
N HIS A 497 14.11 33.00 6.49
CA HIS A 497 13.12 32.39 5.60
C HIS A 497 12.63 33.36 4.53
N GLN A 498 12.34 34.62 4.91
CA GLN A 498 11.96 35.66 3.96
C GLN A 498 13.06 35.93 2.93
N LEU A 499 14.32 35.98 3.37
CA LEU A 499 15.47 36.16 2.49
C LEU A 499 15.57 35.03 1.45
N VAL A 500 15.40 33.77 1.89
CA VAL A 500 15.45 32.59 1.02
C VAL A 500 14.41 32.74 -0.10
N GLY A 501 13.17 33.12 0.23
CA GLY A 501 12.11 33.32 -0.76
C GLY A 501 12.35 34.49 -1.72
N GLN A 502 12.93 35.59 -1.23
CA GLN A 502 13.30 36.74 -2.07
C GLN A 502 14.39 36.38 -3.09
N ILE A 503 15.44 35.68 -2.66
CA ILE A 503 16.52 35.25 -3.55
C ILE A 503 16.05 34.18 -4.54
N GLU A 504 15.16 33.28 -4.12
CA GLU A 504 14.55 32.30 -5.03
C GLU A 504 13.78 32.98 -6.16
N THR A 505 12.96 33.99 -5.83
CA THR A 505 12.20 34.75 -6.83
C THR A 505 13.14 35.47 -7.80
N ALA A 506 14.15 36.18 -7.27
CA ALA A 506 15.15 36.88 -8.09
C ALA A 506 15.97 35.95 -8.99
N LEU A 507 16.21 34.70 -8.55
CA LEU A 507 16.89 33.68 -9.33
C LEU A 507 16.07 33.24 -10.53
N PHE A 508 14.79 32.90 -10.33
CA PHE A 508 13.94 32.44 -11.42
C PHE A 508 13.57 33.55 -12.40
N ASP A 509 13.38 34.79 -11.92
CA ASP A 509 13.17 35.95 -12.80
C ASP A 509 14.43 36.29 -13.63
N GLY A 510 15.61 35.98 -13.10
CA GLY A 510 16.89 36.17 -13.77
C GLY A 510 17.26 35.09 -14.80
N LEU A 511 16.51 33.98 -14.88
CA LEU A 511 16.75 32.95 -15.89
C LEU A 511 16.24 33.43 -17.26
N GLU A 512 17.16 33.53 -18.22
CA GLU A 512 16.81 33.91 -19.59
C GLU A 512 15.91 32.85 -20.25
N ARG A 513 14.73 33.29 -20.72
CA ARG A 513 13.77 32.44 -21.42
C ARG A 513 14.40 31.88 -22.70
N GLY A 514 14.40 30.56 -22.84
CA GLY A 514 14.89 29.87 -24.03
C GLY A 514 16.32 29.32 -23.94
N ARG A 515 17.04 29.56 -22.84
CA ARG A 515 18.30 28.84 -22.56
C ARG A 515 18.05 27.44 -21.98
N ASP A 516 19.06 26.58 -22.08
CA ASP A 516 19.01 25.15 -21.74
C ASP A 516 18.46 24.88 -20.34
N VAL A 517 18.98 25.57 -19.32
CA VAL A 517 18.54 25.42 -17.92
C VAL A 517 17.08 25.81 -17.74
N HIS A 518 16.64 26.88 -18.40
CA HIS A 518 15.23 27.29 -18.37
C HIS A 518 14.33 26.26 -19.05
N ILE A 519 14.77 25.67 -20.17
CA ILE A 519 14.03 24.58 -20.86
C ILE A 519 13.91 23.36 -19.94
N MET A 520 14.99 22.97 -19.24
CA MET A 520 14.96 21.84 -18.32
C MET A 520 14.03 22.05 -17.12
N VAL A 521 13.87 23.29 -16.67
CA VAL A 521 12.94 23.66 -15.59
C VAL A 521 11.49 23.69 -16.08
N ASP A 522 11.22 24.39 -17.18
CA ASP A 522 9.85 24.56 -17.70
C ASP A 522 9.25 23.28 -18.26
N SER A 523 10.07 22.43 -18.89
CA SER A 523 9.65 21.11 -19.37
C SER A 523 9.15 20.19 -18.24
N GLY A 524 9.45 20.53 -16.98
CA GLY A 524 9.16 19.68 -15.82
C GLY A 524 10.08 18.47 -15.72
N ALA A 525 11.10 18.33 -16.59
CA ALA A 525 12.15 17.32 -16.45
C ALA A 525 12.93 17.51 -15.13
N ILE A 526 13.08 18.77 -14.70
CA ILE A 526 13.48 19.16 -13.35
C ILE A 526 12.20 19.53 -12.57
N SER A 527 11.69 18.60 -11.74
CA SER A 527 10.44 18.74 -10.98
C SER A 527 10.38 20.00 -10.08
N ARG A 528 9.17 20.44 -9.68
CA ARG A 528 8.95 21.55 -8.71
C ARG A 528 9.76 21.40 -7.41
N SER A 529 9.93 20.17 -6.92
CA SER A 529 10.77 19.83 -5.75
C SER A 529 12.28 20.07 -5.95
N LYS A 530 12.72 20.35 -7.18
CA LYS A 530 14.10 20.66 -7.55
C LYS A 530 14.34 22.14 -7.82
N ARG A 531 13.33 23.01 -7.68
CA ARG A 531 13.57 24.47 -7.59
C ARG A 531 14.50 24.80 -6.43
N ASP A 532 14.33 24.12 -5.30
CA ASP A 532 15.27 24.12 -4.18
C ASP A 532 16.69 23.70 -4.59
N SER A 533 16.84 22.74 -5.51
CA SER A 533 18.16 22.30 -6.00
C SER A 533 18.84 23.38 -6.84
N ILE A 534 18.09 24.06 -7.72
CA ILE A 534 18.61 25.18 -8.51
C ILE A 534 18.95 26.37 -7.60
N ARG A 535 18.10 26.64 -6.60
CA ARG A 535 18.39 27.64 -5.55
C ARG A 535 19.68 27.31 -4.81
N GLN A 536 19.92 26.05 -4.46
CA GLN A 536 21.17 25.64 -3.80
C GLN A 536 22.39 25.78 -4.73
N LEU A 537 22.22 25.62 -6.04
CA LEU A 537 23.30 25.75 -7.03
C LEU A 537 23.74 27.20 -7.23
N ALA A 538 22.79 28.13 -7.44
CA ALA A 538 23.07 29.50 -7.88
C ALA A 538 22.53 30.62 -6.96
N GLY A 539 21.62 30.30 -6.03
CA GLY A 539 21.04 31.25 -5.08
C GLY A 539 21.78 31.24 -3.74
N LEU A 540 21.33 30.38 -2.84
CA LEU A 540 21.91 30.16 -1.51
C LEU A 540 21.45 28.81 -0.97
N ARG A 541 22.22 28.23 -0.04
CA ARG A 541 21.84 26.96 0.57
C ARG A 541 20.81 27.13 1.71
N GLY A 542 20.93 28.20 2.50
CA GLY A 542 19.91 28.61 3.46
C GLY A 542 20.03 27.96 4.84
N LEU A 543 18.90 27.88 5.53
CA LEU A 543 18.79 27.34 6.89
C LEU A 543 18.91 25.81 6.91
N MET A 544 19.60 25.28 7.92
CA MET A 544 19.86 23.85 8.09
C MET A 544 19.29 23.33 9.40
N ALA A 545 18.79 22.10 9.41
CA ALA A 545 18.28 21.46 10.63
C ALA A 545 19.39 20.68 11.38
N LYS A 546 19.38 20.78 12.71
CA LYS A 546 20.13 19.90 13.60
C LYS A 546 19.50 18.50 13.61
N PRO A 547 20.22 17.46 14.06
CA PRO A 547 19.64 16.13 14.24
C PRO A 547 18.47 16.07 15.24
N SER A 548 18.34 17.08 16.13
CA SER A 548 17.20 17.26 17.03
C SER A 548 15.93 17.74 16.33
N GLY A 549 16.03 18.29 15.12
CA GLY A 549 14.93 18.92 14.39
C GLY A 549 14.91 20.45 14.52
N GLU A 550 15.65 21.03 15.46
CA GLU A 550 15.80 22.49 15.58
C GLU A 550 16.58 23.08 14.40
N ILE A 551 16.21 24.29 13.99
CA ILE A 551 16.92 25.02 12.94
C ILE A 551 18.19 25.66 13.52
N ILE A 552 19.28 25.62 12.77
CA ILE A 552 20.51 26.31 13.10
C ILE A 552 20.32 27.80 12.76
N GLU A 553 20.48 28.68 13.75
CA GLU A 553 20.27 30.14 13.60
C GLU A 553 21.17 30.76 12.52
N GLN A 554 22.37 30.21 12.33
CA GLN A 554 23.33 30.69 11.34
C GLN A 554 23.05 30.02 9.98
N PRO A 555 22.57 30.77 8.96
CA PRO A 555 22.31 30.22 7.64
C PRO A 555 23.61 30.01 6.85
N ILE A 556 23.51 29.23 5.78
CA ILE A 556 24.54 29.11 4.76
C ILE A 556 24.21 30.10 3.63
N GLU A 557 24.98 31.18 3.57
CA GLU A 557 24.78 32.27 2.61
C GLU A 557 25.34 31.93 1.22
N SER A 558 26.36 31.08 1.19
CA SER A 558 27.04 30.66 -0.03
C SER A 558 26.21 29.62 -0.80
N CYS A 559 26.37 29.58 -2.12
CA CYS A 559 25.81 28.55 -3.00
C CYS A 559 26.90 27.58 -3.51
N PHE A 560 26.52 26.49 -4.18
CA PHE A 560 27.50 25.55 -4.72
C PHE A 560 28.38 26.14 -5.82
N HIS A 561 27.86 27.08 -6.61
CA HIS A 561 28.64 27.79 -7.64
C HIS A 561 29.78 28.63 -7.02
N GLU A 562 29.51 29.31 -5.89
CA GLU A 562 30.52 30.10 -5.17
C GLU A 562 31.47 29.23 -4.34
N GLY A 563 31.02 28.05 -3.93
CA GLY A 563 31.72 27.16 -2.99
C GLY A 563 31.34 27.43 -1.54
N LEU A 564 31.51 26.41 -0.69
CA LEU A 564 31.16 26.48 0.74
C LEU A 564 32.43 26.58 1.58
N SER A 565 32.40 27.41 2.62
CA SER A 565 33.43 27.38 3.66
C SER A 565 33.40 26.06 4.44
N VAL A 566 34.49 25.74 5.15
CA VAL A 566 34.58 24.51 5.97
C VAL A 566 33.47 24.45 7.02
N LEU A 567 33.13 25.59 7.62
CA LEU A 567 32.06 25.67 8.64
C LEU A 567 30.68 25.45 8.03
N GLU A 568 30.36 26.12 6.91
CA GLU A 568 29.08 25.93 6.20
C GLU A 568 28.93 24.49 5.70
N TYR A 569 30.01 23.91 5.16
CA TYR A 569 30.02 22.51 4.75
C TYR A 569 29.75 21.59 5.95
N PHE A 570 30.43 21.80 7.08
CA PHE A 570 30.22 21.01 8.30
C PHE A 570 28.78 21.14 8.84
N ILE A 571 28.21 22.35 8.86
CA ILE A 571 26.81 22.59 9.23
C ILE A 571 25.88 21.78 8.33
N SER A 572 26.12 21.80 7.00
CA SER A 572 25.30 21.06 6.03
C SER A 572 25.34 19.54 6.21
N THR A 573 26.42 18.99 6.79
CA THR A 573 26.56 17.55 7.01
C THR A 573 25.58 17.01 8.05
N HIS A 574 25.09 17.84 8.97
CA HIS A 574 24.16 17.41 10.02
C HIS A 574 22.81 16.99 9.44
N GLY A 575 22.21 17.86 8.63
CA GLY A 575 20.95 17.58 7.92
C GLY A 575 21.09 16.41 6.95
N ALA A 576 22.17 16.40 6.14
CA ALA A 576 22.42 15.34 5.17
C ALA A 576 22.57 13.95 5.84
N ARG A 577 23.35 13.86 6.92
CA ARG A 577 23.55 12.59 7.65
C ARG A 577 22.25 12.13 8.32
N LYS A 578 21.47 13.04 8.88
CA LYS A 578 20.17 12.73 9.48
C LYS A 578 19.20 12.20 8.43
N GLY A 579 19.12 12.84 7.26
CA GLY A 579 18.30 12.39 6.12
C GLY A 579 18.68 10.97 5.66
N LEU A 580 19.98 10.69 5.49
CA LEU A 580 20.46 9.35 5.10
C LEU A 580 20.17 8.29 6.17
N ALA A 581 20.38 8.61 7.45
CA ALA A 581 20.10 7.69 8.56
C ALA A 581 18.60 7.38 8.69
N ASP A 582 17.76 8.41 8.59
CA ASP A 582 16.31 8.26 8.64
C ASP A 582 15.81 7.43 7.45
N THR A 583 16.39 7.61 6.26
CA THR A 583 16.05 6.80 5.07
C THR A 583 16.32 5.32 5.30
N ALA A 584 17.51 4.98 5.82
CA ALA A 584 17.89 3.60 6.10
C ALA A 584 16.99 2.93 7.17
N ILE A 585 16.48 3.70 8.13
CA ILE A 585 15.66 3.18 9.24
C ILE A 585 14.17 3.17 8.90
N LYS A 586 13.64 4.27 8.37
CA LYS A 586 12.19 4.47 8.15
C LYS A 586 11.63 3.63 7.01
N THR A 587 12.45 3.27 6.01
CA THR A 587 12.01 2.37 4.92
C THR A 587 11.46 1.04 5.46
N ALA A 588 12.07 0.50 6.53
CA ALA A 588 11.58 -0.72 7.18
C ALA A 588 10.22 -0.53 7.87
N SER A 589 9.93 0.66 8.41
CA SER A 589 8.64 0.95 9.06
C SER A 589 7.48 1.03 8.07
N SER A 590 7.69 1.61 6.88
CA SER A 590 6.63 1.69 5.85
C SER A 590 6.29 0.31 5.28
N GLY A 591 7.30 -0.50 4.94
CA GLY A 591 7.07 -1.88 4.50
C GLY A 591 6.37 -2.72 5.57
N TYR A 592 6.62 -2.43 6.85
CA TYR A 592 5.91 -3.08 7.96
C TYR A 592 4.45 -2.63 8.09
N LEU A 593 4.14 -1.35 7.87
CA LEU A 593 2.76 -0.87 7.80
C LEU A 593 2.00 -1.52 6.63
N THR A 594 2.58 -1.48 5.43
CA THR A 594 2.01 -2.11 4.23
C THR A 594 1.65 -3.56 4.49
N ARG A 595 2.57 -4.31 5.12
CA ARG A 595 2.32 -5.68 5.53
C ARG A 595 1.12 -5.80 6.48
N LYS A 596 1.02 -4.94 7.51
CA LYS A 596 -0.12 -4.97 8.44
C LYS A 596 -1.45 -4.68 7.73
N LEU A 597 -1.46 -3.75 6.78
CA LEU A 597 -2.64 -3.43 5.98
C LEU A 597 -3.06 -4.64 5.15
N VAL A 598 -2.11 -5.31 4.48
CA VAL A 598 -2.37 -6.56 3.75
C VAL A 598 -2.91 -7.65 4.68
N ASP A 599 -2.32 -7.81 5.87
CA ASP A 599 -2.72 -8.82 6.85
C ASP A 599 -4.14 -8.60 7.41
N VAL A 600 -4.68 -7.38 7.33
CA VAL A 600 -6.07 -7.05 7.71
C VAL A 600 -7.02 -7.15 6.51
N ALA A 601 -6.60 -6.67 5.34
CA ALA A 601 -7.48 -6.51 4.19
C ALA A 601 -7.49 -7.70 3.23
N GLN A 602 -6.59 -8.68 3.37
CA GLN A 602 -6.44 -9.81 2.43
C GLN A 602 -7.72 -10.62 2.16
N ASP A 603 -8.68 -10.64 3.09
CA ASP A 603 -9.91 -11.43 2.97
C ASP A 603 -11.05 -10.62 2.29
N VAL A 604 -10.78 -9.36 1.94
CA VAL A 604 -11.73 -8.48 1.25
C VAL A 604 -11.57 -8.60 -0.26
N MET A 605 -12.51 -9.31 -0.88
CA MET A 605 -12.58 -9.55 -2.33
C MET A 605 -13.99 -9.23 -2.85
N ILE A 606 -14.14 -9.00 -4.15
CA ILE A 606 -15.47 -8.87 -4.76
C ILE A 606 -16.09 -10.26 -4.92
N THR A 607 -17.20 -10.51 -4.22
CA THR A 607 -17.86 -11.83 -4.23
C THR A 607 -19.18 -11.83 -5.00
N THR A 608 -19.83 -10.68 -5.09
CA THR A 608 -21.17 -10.51 -5.68
C THR A 608 -21.23 -9.20 -6.46
N ILE A 609 -22.17 -9.06 -7.39
CA ILE A 609 -22.33 -7.83 -8.18
C ILE A 609 -23.02 -6.76 -7.32
N ASP A 610 -24.13 -7.14 -6.67
CA ASP A 610 -24.93 -6.26 -5.83
C ASP A 610 -25.25 -6.93 -4.50
N CYS A 611 -25.22 -6.16 -3.41
CA CYS A 611 -25.63 -6.60 -2.08
C CYS A 611 -27.05 -6.16 -1.71
N GLY A 612 -27.70 -5.31 -2.51
CA GLY A 612 -29.06 -4.80 -2.27
C GLY A 612 -29.18 -3.76 -1.15
N THR A 613 -28.05 -3.22 -0.66
CA THR A 613 -28.08 -2.18 0.37
C THR A 613 -28.67 -0.88 -0.17
N LEU A 614 -29.52 -0.23 0.63
CA LEU A 614 -30.00 1.14 0.40
C LEU A 614 -29.10 2.18 1.09
N GLY A 615 -28.08 1.73 1.82
CA GLY A 615 -27.15 2.62 2.52
C GLY A 615 -26.11 3.22 1.58
N GLY A 616 -25.98 4.54 1.62
CA GLY A 616 -24.93 5.30 0.93
C GLY A 616 -24.30 6.33 1.87
N ILE A 617 -23.08 6.75 1.53
CA ILE A 617 -22.36 7.83 2.21
C ILE A 617 -22.53 9.13 1.41
N THR A 618 -22.66 10.24 2.11
CA THR A 618 -22.70 11.56 1.48
C THR A 618 -21.28 12.07 1.27
N LYS A 619 -20.98 12.50 0.04
CA LYS A 619 -19.73 13.20 -0.30
C LYS A 619 -20.06 14.67 -0.55
N THR A 620 -19.37 15.55 0.16
CA THR A 620 -19.56 16.99 0.12
C THR A 620 -18.37 17.69 -0.54
N THR A 621 -18.64 18.93 -0.95
CA THR A 621 -17.67 19.91 -1.45
C THR A 621 -17.36 20.86 -0.28
N ASP A 622 -16.53 20.46 0.68
CA ASP A 622 -16.25 21.33 1.84
C ASP A 622 -15.31 22.48 1.41
N GLU A 623 -15.52 23.70 1.93
CA GLU A 623 -14.72 24.90 1.59
C GLU A 623 -13.25 24.83 2.08
N GLU A 624 -12.96 23.96 3.05
CA GLU A 624 -11.60 23.67 3.54
C GLU A 624 -10.91 22.51 2.77
N ASP A 625 -11.67 21.74 1.99
CA ASP A 625 -11.20 20.57 1.25
C ASP A 625 -10.52 20.99 -0.06
N GLN A 626 -9.26 20.60 -0.26
CA GLN A 626 -8.48 20.97 -1.45
C GLN A 626 -8.87 20.19 -2.74
N ALA A 627 -9.86 19.28 -2.68
CA ALA A 627 -10.17 18.37 -3.79
C ALA A 627 -11.58 18.59 -4.36
N PRO A 628 -11.74 18.65 -5.69
CA PRO A 628 -13.03 18.85 -6.32
C PRO A 628 -13.96 17.65 -6.09
N LEU A 629 -15.27 17.90 -6.02
CA LEU A 629 -16.29 16.87 -5.83
C LEU A 629 -16.21 15.79 -6.92
N SER A 630 -15.90 16.19 -8.16
CA SER A 630 -15.78 15.29 -9.31
C SER A 630 -14.74 14.18 -9.10
N GLU A 631 -13.63 14.46 -8.43
CA GLU A 631 -12.59 13.47 -8.12
C GLU A 631 -13.05 12.46 -7.05
N ARG A 632 -13.89 12.88 -6.09
CA ARG A 632 -14.40 12.03 -5.00
C ARG A 632 -15.50 11.08 -5.45
N ILE A 633 -16.35 11.53 -6.38
CA ILE A 633 -17.49 10.76 -6.90
C ILE A 633 -17.12 9.90 -8.10
N PHE A 634 -16.04 10.21 -8.81
CA PHE A 634 -15.61 9.47 -9.99
C PHE A 634 -15.43 7.97 -9.69
N GLY A 635 -16.05 7.14 -10.55
CA GLY A 635 -15.96 5.69 -10.47
C GLY A 635 -16.64 5.09 -9.24
N ARG A 636 -17.61 5.79 -8.65
CA ARG A 636 -18.55 5.28 -7.65
C ARG A 636 -19.92 5.07 -8.26
N THR A 637 -20.77 4.32 -7.56
CA THR A 637 -22.16 4.09 -7.96
C THR A 637 -23.07 5.04 -7.20
N ALA A 638 -24.01 5.71 -7.88
CA ALA A 638 -24.98 6.58 -7.26
C ALA A 638 -25.93 5.78 -6.34
N ALA A 639 -26.15 6.26 -5.11
CA ALA A 639 -27.09 5.62 -4.18
C ALA A 639 -28.54 6.07 -4.41
N ASP A 640 -28.70 7.34 -4.80
CA ASP A 640 -29.96 8.01 -5.11
C ASP A 640 -29.83 8.70 -6.49
N ASP A 641 -30.94 9.05 -7.13
CA ASP A 641 -30.94 9.75 -8.42
C ASP A 641 -30.31 11.14 -8.27
N ILE A 642 -29.33 11.47 -9.13
CA ILE A 642 -28.69 12.78 -9.15
C ILE A 642 -29.43 13.64 -10.17
N ILE A 643 -30.16 14.64 -9.70
CA ILE A 643 -31.03 15.49 -10.51
C ILE A 643 -30.46 16.91 -10.52
N ASP A 644 -30.43 17.52 -11.70
CA ASP A 644 -30.21 18.95 -11.82
C ASP A 644 -31.47 19.69 -11.37
N LEU A 645 -31.39 20.42 -10.25
CA LEU A 645 -32.51 21.16 -9.68
C LEU A 645 -33.00 22.31 -10.58
N SER A 646 -32.16 22.78 -11.52
CA SER A 646 -32.50 23.89 -12.41
C SER A 646 -33.28 23.45 -13.64
N THR A 647 -32.97 22.29 -14.21
CA THR A 647 -33.60 21.74 -15.42
C THR A 647 -34.61 20.62 -15.12
N GLY A 648 -34.49 19.96 -13.97
CA GLY A 648 -35.24 18.75 -13.63
C GLY A 648 -34.75 17.49 -14.35
N GLU A 649 -33.62 17.55 -15.05
CA GLU A 649 -33.03 16.40 -15.75
C GLU A 649 -32.24 15.51 -14.79
N VAL A 650 -32.41 14.19 -14.94
CA VAL A 650 -31.63 13.19 -14.19
C VAL A 650 -30.27 13.05 -14.86
N LEU A 651 -29.21 13.51 -14.18
CA LEU A 651 -27.83 13.41 -14.67
C LEU A 651 -27.29 11.99 -14.55
N VAL A 652 -27.59 11.31 -13.43
CA VAL A 652 -27.17 9.93 -13.15
C VAL A 652 -28.30 9.24 -12.39
N SER A 653 -28.71 8.07 -12.88
CA SER A 653 -29.77 7.29 -12.23
C SER A 653 -29.24 6.53 -11.01
N LYS A 654 -30.15 6.14 -10.12
CA LYS A 654 -29.84 5.25 -9.00
C LYS A 654 -29.20 3.96 -9.48
N ASP A 655 -28.18 3.51 -8.74
CA ASP A 655 -27.37 2.32 -9.04
C ASP A 655 -26.56 2.39 -10.35
N GLU A 656 -26.48 3.56 -10.97
CA GLU A 656 -25.64 3.81 -12.13
C GLU A 656 -24.22 4.23 -11.74
N LEU A 657 -23.25 3.85 -12.57
CA LEU A 657 -21.84 4.16 -12.36
C LEU A 657 -21.55 5.60 -12.80
N ILE A 658 -20.98 6.40 -11.91
CA ILE A 658 -20.61 7.78 -12.19
C ILE A 658 -19.32 7.79 -13.03
N THR A 659 -19.47 8.08 -14.32
CA THR A 659 -18.36 8.28 -15.25
C THR A 659 -17.69 9.65 -15.03
N GLN A 660 -16.51 9.85 -15.59
CA GLN A 660 -15.79 11.12 -15.47
C GLN A 660 -16.52 12.29 -16.15
N GLN A 661 -17.22 12.02 -17.25
CA GLN A 661 -18.06 13.01 -17.93
C GLN A 661 -19.26 13.40 -17.05
N ALA A 662 -19.94 12.41 -16.47
CA ALA A 662 -21.03 12.65 -15.53
C ALA A 662 -20.55 13.42 -14.28
N ALA A 663 -19.39 13.06 -13.73
CA ALA A 663 -18.81 13.76 -12.58
C ALA A 663 -18.51 15.24 -12.87
N LYS A 664 -18.01 15.57 -14.07
CA LYS A 664 -17.78 16.96 -14.51
C LYS A 664 -19.09 17.72 -14.72
N GLN A 665 -20.15 17.05 -15.19
CA GLN A 665 -21.47 17.66 -15.33
C GLN A 665 -22.09 18.00 -13.97
N VAL A 666 -21.99 17.08 -13.00
CA VAL A 666 -22.44 17.31 -11.60
C VAL A 666 -21.75 18.52 -10.98
N GLU A 667 -20.45 18.66 -11.21
CA GLU A 667 -19.67 19.82 -10.76
C GLU A 667 -20.06 21.11 -11.50
N ALA A 668 -20.29 21.06 -12.81
CA ALA A 668 -20.71 22.22 -13.60
C ALA A 668 -22.10 22.76 -13.21
N VAL A 669 -23.00 21.88 -12.76
CA VAL A 669 -24.31 22.25 -12.23
C VAL A 669 -24.20 22.85 -10.81
N GLY A 670 -23.12 22.56 -10.08
CA GLY A 670 -22.87 23.09 -8.74
C GLY A 670 -23.63 22.37 -7.64
N ILE A 671 -23.82 21.05 -7.76
CA ILE A 671 -24.47 20.23 -6.72
C ILE A 671 -23.51 20.09 -5.52
N PRO A 672 -23.90 20.52 -4.30
CA PRO A 672 -22.98 20.60 -3.16
C PRO A 672 -22.69 19.23 -2.51
N GLU A 673 -23.66 18.32 -2.54
CA GLU A 673 -23.56 17.00 -1.92
C GLU A 673 -24.15 15.91 -2.82
N VAL A 674 -23.47 14.77 -2.85
CA VAL A 674 -23.90 13.59 -3.63
C VAL A 674 -23.80 12.36 -2.76
N ARG A 675 -24.88 11.56 -2.77
CA ARG A 675 -24.92 10.29 -2.04
C ARG A 675 -24.48 9.14 -2.91
N VAL A 676 -23.43 8.45 -2.49
CA VAL A 676 -22.79 7.36 -3.25
C VAL A 676 -22.76 6.07 -2.44
N ARG A 677 -22.82 4.93 -3.12
CA ARG A 677 -22.58 3.63 -2.49
C ARG A 677 -21.11 3.53 -2.06
N SER A 678 -20.86 2.87 -0.93
CA SER A 678 -19.52 2.65 -0.39
C SER A 678 -19.34 1.22 0.09
N VAL A 679 -18.07 0.81 0.17
CA VAL A 679 -17.67 -0.44 0.80
C VAL A 679 -18.07 -0.46 2.28
N LEU A 680 -18.14 0.69 2.96
CA LEU A 680 -18.49 0.82 4.37
C LEU A 680 -19.94 0.36 4.67
N THR A 681 -20.89 0.67 3.79
CA THR A 681 -22.33 0.34 3.94
C THR A 681 -22.72 -0.98 3.29
N CYS A 682 -21.74 -1.73 2.79
CA CYS A 682 -21.97 -2.96 2.03
C CYS A 682 -22.36 -4.13 2.94
N GLU A 683 -23.51 -4.74 2.67
CA GLU A 683 -24.05 -5.89 3.43
C GLU A 683 -23.63 -7.27 2.89
N ALA A 684 -22.64 -7.34 1.99
CA ALA A 684 -22.18 -8.61 1.43
C ALA A 684 -21.64 -9.55 2.53
N ARG A 685 -21.99 -10.85 2.45
CA ARG A 685 -21.64 -11.86 3.47
C ARG A 685 -20.13 -12.04 3.64
N TYR A 686 -19.40 -12.10 2.53
CA TYR A 686 -17.95 -12.20 2.48
C TYR A 686 -17.42 -11.14 1.51
N GLY A 687 -16.40 -10.39 1.92
CA GLY A 687 -15.83 -9.33 1.10
C GLY A 687 -16.80 -8.17 0.82
N ALA A 688 -16.83 -7.69 -0.42
CA ALA A 688 -17.69 -6.60 -0.86
C ALA A 688 -18.40 -6.95 -2.19
N CYS A 689 -19.40 -6.16 -2.56
CA CYS A 689 -20.02 -6.25 -3.88
C CYS A 689 -19.43 -5.23 -4.87
N ALA A 690 -19.56 -5.51 -6.16
CA ALA A 690 -19.03 -4.67 -7.22
C ALA A 690 -19.61 -3.24 -7.19
N LYS A 691 -20.94 -3.10 -7.04
CA LYS A 691 -21.59 -1.76 -7.00
C LYS A 691 -21.15 -0.90 -5.81
N CYS A 692 -20.89 -1.48 -4.64
CA CYS A 692 -20.40 -0.71 -3.48
C CYS A 692 -18.94 -0.26 -3.63
N TYR A 693 -18.13 -0.96 -4.42
CA TYR A 693 -16.74 -0.57 -4.71
C TYR A 693 -16.65 0.38 -5.92
N GLY A 694 -17.51 0.16 -6.92
CA GLY A 694 -17.58 0.89 -8.17
C GLY A 694 -16.53 0.41 -9.18
N THR A 695 -15.85 1.37 -9.81
CA THR A 695 -14.88 1.16 -10.87
C THR A 695 -13.55 0.63 -10.36
N ASP A 696 -12.95 -0.30 -11.11
CA ASP A 696 -11.52 -0.59 -11.04
C ASP A 696 -10.73 0.55 -11.70
N LEU A 697 -9.91 1.22 -10.90
CA LEU A 697 -9.13 2.38 -11.31
C LEU A 697 -8.04 2.04 -12.35
N THR A 698 -7.75 0.76 -12.59
CA THR A 698 -6.77 0.37 -13.62
C THR A 698 -7.37 0.20 -15.02
N SER A 699 -8.67 -0.09 -15.10
CA SER A 699 -9.38 -0.38 -16.35
C SER A 699 -10.50 0.60 -16.67
N ASN A 700 -10.91 1.45 -15.72
CA ASN A 700 -12.07 2.33 -15.81
C ASN A 700 -13.40 1.61 -16.08
N HIS A 701 -13.47 0.31 -15.80
CA HIS A 701 -14.69 -0.49 -15.87
C HIS A 701 -15.16 -0.90 -14.47
N LEU A 702 -16.42 -1.33 -14.36
CA LEU A 702 -16.95 -1.89 -13.11
C LEU A 702 -16.06 -3.06 -12.67
N VAL A 703 -15.73 -3.12 -11.37
CA VAL A 703 -14.85 -4.16 -10.85
C VAL A 703 -15.42 -5.57 -11.06
N ASP A 704 -14.56 -6.49 -11.48
CA ASP A 704 -14.93 -7.88 -11.72
C ASP A 704 -15.10 -8.69 -10.42
N VAL A 705 -15.99 -9.70 -10.48
CA VAL A 705 -16.13 -10.68 -9.40
C VAL A 705 -14.86 -11.51 -9.31
N GLY A 706 -14.25 -11.53 -8.14
CA GLY A 706 -12.96 -12.17 -7.89
C GLY A 706 -11.81 -11.20 -7.63
N GLU A 707 -11.99 -9.89 -7.87
CA GLU A 707 -10.91 -8.93 -7.68
C GLU A 707 -10.53 -8.79 -6.20
N ALA A 708 -9.23 -8.82 -5.92
CA ALA A 708 -8.67 -8.76 -4.56
C ALA A 708 -8.51 -7.30 -4.08
N ILE A 709 -9.63 -6.58 -3.97
CA ILE A 709 -9.65 -5.14 -3.63
C ILE A 709 -8.94 -4.79 -2.33
N GLY A 710 -8.92 -5.70 -1.34
CA GLY A 710 -8.21 -5.47 -0.08
C GLY A 710 -6.69 -5.46 -0.22
N ILE A 711 -6.14 -6.29 -1.11
CA ILE A 711 -4.70 -6.27 -1.43
C ILE A 711 -4.34 -5.00 -2.19
N ILE A 712 -5.18 -4.59 -3.15
CA ILE A 712 -4.99 -3.36 -3.91
C ILE A 712 -5.03 -2.16 -2.98
N ALA A 713 -6.03 -2.07 -2.10
CA ALA A 713 -6.15 -0.98 -1.13
C ALA A 713 -4.93 -0.90 -0.20
N ALA A 714 -4.48 -2.03 0.34
CA ALA A 714 -3.32 -2.07 1.22
C ALA A 714 -2.02 -1.62 0.51
N GLN A 715 -1.83 -2.00 -0.76
CA GLN A 715 -0.68 -1.57 -1.57
C GLN A 715 -0.77 -0.10 -1.95
N SER A 716 -1.96 0.37 -2.37
CA SER A 716 -2.22 1.77 -2.74
C SER A 716 -2.03 2.76 -1.59
N ILE A 717 -2.14 2.30 -0.34
CA ILE A 717 -1.83 3.09 0.86
C ILE A 717 -0.35 2.93 1.24
N GLY A 718 0.17 1.70 1.18
CA GLY A 718 1.51 1.37 1.65
C GLY A 718 2.66 1.88 0.77
N GLU A 719 2.47 1.88 -0.55
CA GLU A 719 3.50 2.32 -1.49
C GLU A 719 3.76 3.84 -1.39
N PRO A 720 2.74 4.72 -1.45
CA PRO A 720 2.93 6.15 -1.19
C PRO A 720 3.46 6.40 0.23
N GLY A 721 3.02 5.62 1.23
CA GLY A 721 3.55 5.69 2.60
C GLY A 721 5.07 5.47 2.67
N THR A 722 5.64 4.69 1.75
CA THR A 722 7.09 4.50 1.65
C THR A 722 7.75 5.73 1.03
N GLN A 723 7.12 6.29 0.00
CA GLN A 723 7.57 7.54 -0.61
C GLN A 723 7.53 8.71 0.39
N LEU A 724 6.53 8.80 1.27
CA LEU A 724 6.46 9.82 2.33
C LEU A 724 7.71 9.82 3.21
N THR A 725 8.23 8.64 3.54
CA THR A 725 9.47 8.52 4.34
C THR A 725 10.74 8.85 3.56
N MET A 726 10.71 8.69 2.23
CA MET A 726 11.85 8.96 1.35
C MET A 726 11.86 10.41 0.84
N ARG A 727 10.73 11.10 0.64
CA ARG A 727 10.73 12.51 0.20
C ARG A 727 11.22 13.48 1.26
N THR A 728 11.05 13.15 2.54
CA THR A 728 11.76 13.85 3.64
C THR A 728 13.29 13.84 3.49
N PHE A 729 13.87 13.05 2.58
CA PHE A 729 15.31 13.08 2.31
C PHE A 729 15.74 14.31 1.50
N HIS A 730 14.93 14.78 0.55
CA HIS A 730 15.32 15.92 -0.32
C HIS A 730 15.25 17.26 0.42
N THR A 731 14.30 17.38 1.36
CA THR A 731 14.12 18.55 2.21
C THR A 731 14.91 18.47 3.53
N GLY A 732 15.56 17.34 3.85
CA GLY A 732 16.28 17.15 5.12
C GLY A 732 17.46 18.12 5.37
N GLY A 733 17.81 18.96 4.39
CA GLY A 733 18.75 20.07 4.53
C GLY A 733 18.11 21.44 4.73
N THR A 734 16.84 21.65 4.38
CA THR A 734 16.18 22.97 4.40
C THR A 734 14.77 22.84 4.97
N VAL A 735 14.46 23.60 6.02
CA VAL A 735 13.16 23.49 6.71
C VAL A 735 12.06 24.12 5.88
N SER A 736 11.02 23.35 5.59
CA SER A 736 9.77 23.84 5.02
C SER A 736 8.62 23.04 5.64
N GLY A 737 7.90 23.64 6.59
CA GLY A 737 6.66 23.13 7.18
C GLY A 737 6.81 22.10 8.31
N ASP A 738 5.84 22.09 9.23
CA ASP A 738 5.78 21.25 10.43
C ASP A 738 5.78 19.73 10.11
N ILE A 739 6.84 19.06 10.55
CA ILE A 739 7.23 17.67 10.20
C ILE A 739 6.41 16.59 10.96
N VAL A 740 5.45 16.99 11.79
CA VAL A 740 4.64 16.04 12.60
C VAL A 740 3.58 15.28 11.74
N THR A 741 3.38 15.70 10.49
CA THR A 741 2.33 15.26 9.56
C THR A 741 2.70 14.09 8.64
N GLY A 742 3.58 13.18 9.09
CA GLY A 742 4.09 12.08 8.26
C GLY A 742 3.45 10.71 8.52
N LEU A 743 4.15 9.65 8.09
CA LEU A 743 3.78 8.24 8.33
C LEU A 743 3.41 7.90 9.79
N PRO A 744 4.06 8.44 10.85
CA PRO A 744 3.66 8.16 12.23
C PRO A 744 2.20 8.49 12.52
N ARG A 745 1.67 9.60 11.99
CA ARG A 745 0.26 9.98 12.15
C ARG A 745 -0.66 8.97 11.49
N VAL A 746 -0.36 8.55 10.27
CA VAL A 746 -1.09 7.49 9.56
C VAL A 746 -1.09 6.18 10.35
N THR A 747 0.06 5.79 10.92
CA THR A 747 0.14 4.58 11.74
C THR A 747 -0.65 4.69 13.04
N GLU A 748 -0.74 5.89 13.62
CA GLU A 748 -1.53 6.14 14.84
C GLU A 748 -3.04 5.99 14.57
N LEU A 749 -3.50 6.56 13.45
CA LEU A 749 -4.89 6.48 12.99
C LEU A 749 -5.32 5.05 12.69
N PHE A 750 -4.55 4.30 11.89
CA PHE A 750 -4.89 2.90 11.59
C PHE A 750 -4.75 1.95 12.78
N GLU A 751 -3.90 2.26 13.76
CA GLU A 751 -3.86 1.50 15.02
C GLU A 751 -4.95 1.93 16.02
N ALA A 752 -5.79 2.90 15.66
CA ALA A 752 -6.82 3.49 16.51
C ALA A 752 -6.29 3.83 17.91
N ARG A 753 -5.06 4.36 17.97
CA ARG A 753 -4.41 4.73 19.23
C ARG A 753 -5.00 6.03 19.72
N ARG A 754 -5.10 6.16 21.04
CA ARG A 754 -5.41 7.45 21.66
C ARG A 754 -4.21 8.38 21.48
N PRO A 755 -4.39 9.58 20.90
CA PRO A 755 -3.34 10.58 20.84
C PRO A 755 -2.76 10.90 22.21
N LYS A 756 -1.50 11.32 22.25
CA LYS A 756 -0.88 11.74 23.52
C LYS A 756 -1.51 13.02 24.06
N ASP A 757 -1.88 13.92 23.16
CA ASP A 757 -2.48 15.22 23.49
C ASP A 757 -3.86 15.35 22.86
N THR A 758 -4.83 14.60 23.36
CA THR A 758 -6.20 14.53 22.78
C THR A 758 -6.99 15.79 22.99
N ALA A 759 -7.61 16.32 21.92
CA ALA A 759 -8.66 17.32 22.06
C ALA A 759 -9.85 16.74 22.84
N VAL A 760 -10.41 17.56 23.74
CA VAL A 760 -11.65 17.22 24.44
C VAL A 760 -12.81 17.66 23.57
N ILE A 761 -13.69 16.72 23.23
CA ILE A 761 -14.92 17.00 22.47
C ILE A 761 -16.12 17.13 23.40
N SER A 762 -17.12 17.89 22.99
CA SER A 762 -18.42 17.93 23.67
C SER A 762 -19.14 16.59 23.51
N LYS A 763 -19.83 16.10 24.55
CA LYS A 763 -20.64 14.87 24.44
C LYS A 763 -22.11 15.14 24.17
N ILE A 764 -22.57 16.33 24.55
CA ILE A 764 -23.94 16.80 24.34
C ILE A 764 -23.89 18.12 23.57
N GLU A 765 -24.96 18.46 22.88
CA GLU A 765 -25.14 19.82 22.39
C GLU A 765 -25.50 20.74 23.57
N GLY A 766 -25.23 22.05 23.48
CA GLY A 766 -25.62 22.98 24.54
C GLY A 766 -24.74 24.22 24.65
N VAL A 767 -24.92 24.97 25.73
CA VAL A 767 -24.18 26.21 26.01
C VAL A 767 -23.03 25.93 26.97
N VAL A 768 -21.86 26.47 26.65
CA VAL A 768 -20.63 26.31 27.43
C VAL A 768 -20.63 27.23 28.65
N GLU A 769 -20.44 26.66 29.83
CA GLU A 769 -20.20 27.34 31.10
C GLU A 769 -18.81 26.99 31.66
N LEU A 770 -17.96 28.00 31.83
CA LEU A 770 -16.61 27.84 32.39
C LEU A 770 -16.62 28.02 33.90
N GLU A 771 -16.21 26.99 34.65
CA GLU A 771 -15.97 27.08 36.10
C GLU A 771 -14.53 27.48 36.43
N SER A 772 -14.34 28.07 37.62
CA SER A 772 -13.02 28.48 38.10
C SER A 772 -12.08 27.27 38.33
N ALA A 773 -10.82 27.41 37.92
CA ALA A 773 -9.84 26.33 37.97
C ALA A 773 -9.54 25.92 39.43
N SER A 774 -9.69 24.62 39.73
CA SER A 774 -9.24 24.05 41.01
C SER A 774 -8.18 22.97 40.76
N ARG A 775 -7.06 23.05 41.49
CA ARG A 775 -5.95 22.08 41.43
C ARG A 775 -5.39 21.82 40.01
N GLY A 776 -5.24 22.85 39.18
CA GLY A 776 -4.58 22.74 37.86
C GLY A 776 -5.43 22.14 36.73
N VAL A 777 -6.73 21.96 36.96
CA VAL A 777 -7.71 21.50 35.97
C VAL A 777 -8.85 22.52 35.88
N ARG A 778 -9.21 22.91 34.66
CA ARG A 778 -10.39 23.73 34.34
C ARG A 778 -11.58 22.78 34.13
N ILE A 779 -12.74 23.11 34.68
CA ILE A 779 -13.98 22.36 34.43
C ILE A 779 -14.81 23.19 33.45
N LEU A 780 -15.18 22.58 32.34
CA LEU A 780 -16.06 23.15 31.32
C LEU A 780 -17.36 22.35 31.36
N ARG A 781 -18.48 23.01 31.63
CA ARG A 781 -19.80 22.39 31.64
C ARG A 781 -20.53 22.75 30.35
N VAL A 782 -21.19 21.80 29.73
CA VAL A 782 -22.12 22.04 28.62
C VAL A 782 -23.51 21.79 29.16
N VAL A 783 -24.42 22.74 28.95
CA VAL A 783 -25.79 22.70 29.49
C VAL A 783 -26.82 22.80 28.38
N GLU A 784 -27.76 21.86 28.35
CA GLU A 784 -28.92 21.87 27.48
C GLU A 784 -30.17 21.47 28.28
N GLY A 785 -31.03 22.46 28.56
CA GLY A 785 -32.21 22.25 29.40
C GLY A 785 -31.82 21.76 30.81
N ASP A 786 -32.32 20.58 31.18
CA ASP A 786 -32.01 19.93 32.47
C ASP A 786 -30.77 19.01 32.41
N PHE A 787 -30.21 18.77 31.22
CA PHE A 787 -29.03 17.93 31.03
C PHE A 787 -27.76 18.76 31.10
N GLN A 788 -26.81 18.29 31.90
CA GLN A 788 -25.50 18.93 32.08
C GLN A 788 -24.40 17.88 32.05
N GLU A 789 -23.37 18.12 31.24
CA GLU A 789 -22.20 17.26 31.16
C GLU A 789 -20.94 18.09 31.51
N SER A 790 -20.06 17.54 32.34
CA SER A 790 -18.85 18.23 32.79
C SER A 790 -17.59 17.62 32.19
N HIS A 791 -16.76 18.47 31.59
CA HIS A 791 -15.51 18.15 30.92
C HIS A 791 -14.32 18.69 31.72
N ARG A 792 -13.34 17.83 32.01
CA ARG A 792 -12.12 18.21 32.75
C ARG A 792 -10.98 18.48 31.78
N ILE A 793 -10.51 19.73 31.76
CA ILE A 793 -9.50 20.21 30.81
C ILE A 793 -8.23 20.63 31.58
N PRO A 794 -7.04 20.08 31.27
CA PRO A 794 -5.79 20.52 31.89
C PRO A 794 -5.53 22.02 31.66
N GLN A 795 -5.02 22.73 32.67
CA GLN A 795 -4.86 24.19 32.60
C GLN A 795 -3.89 24.66 31.49
N GLY A 796 -2.98 23.81 31.01
CA GLY A 796 -2.06 24.12 29.92
C GLY A 796 -2.63 24.02 28.51
N LYS A 797 -3.86 23.53 28.32
CA LYS A 797 -4.49 23.41 26.99
C LYS A 797 -5.15 24.71 26.55
N HIS A 798 -4.98 25.03 25.26
CA HIS A 798 -5.69 26.13 24.61
C HIS A 798 -7.16 25.74 24.40
N LEU A 799 -8.08 26.61 24.81
CA LEU A 799 -9.52 26.46 24.60
C LEU A 799 -9.89 27.11 23.28
N ILE A 800 -10.68 26.42 22.47
CA ILE A 800 -11.21 26.98 21.21
C ILE A 800 -12.48 27.78 21.50
N VAL A 801 -13.27 27.30 22.47
CA VAL A 801 -14.58 27.86 22.84
C VAL A 801 -14.49 28.87 23.98
N GLN A 802 -15.38 29.85 23.97
CA GLN A 802 -15.56 30.87 25.00
C GLN A 802 -16.75 30.55 25.90
N ASN A 803 -16.85 31.27 27.03
CA ASN A 803 -18.02 31.17 27.90
C ASN A 803 -19.25 31.64 27.13
N THR A 804 -20.37 30.94 27.26
CA THR A 804 -21.65 31.18 26.54
C THR A 804 -21.69 30.81 25.05
N ASP A 805 -20.62 30.21 24.51
CA ASP A 805 -20.66 29.65 23.16
C ASP A 805 -21.63 28.45 23.11
N ARG A 806 -22.37 28.34 22.00
CA ARG A 806 -23.21 27.17 21.72
C ARG A 806 -22.38 26.18 20.91
N VAL A 807 -22.31 24.95 21.39
CA VAL A 807 -21.54 23.87 20.77
C VAL A 807 -22.44 22.70 20.42
N ASP A 808 -22.12 22.04 19.30
CA ASP A 808 -22.79 20.81 18.89
C ASP A 808 -22.16 19.58 19.56
N ALA A 809 -22.92 18.50 19.66
CA ALA A 809 -22.40 17.22 20.15
C ALA A 809 -21.20 16.76 19.29
N GLY A 810 -20.07 16.50 19.92
CA GLY A 810 -18.81 16.08 19.31
C GLY A 810 -17.97 17.21 18.68
N GLU A 811 -18.30 18.48 18.93
CA GLU A 811 -17.46 19.62 18.58
C GLU A 811 -16.22 19.74 19.48
N ARG A 812 -15.12 20.31 18.96
CA ARG A 812 -13.84 20.43 19.70
C ARG A 812 -13.89 21.59 20.69
N LEU A 813 -13.69 21.29 21.98
CA LEU A 813 -13.62 22.30 23.04
C LEU A 813 -12.19 22.84 23.23
N THR A 814 -11.18 22.01 22.94
CA THR A 814 -9.75 22.34 23.09
C THR A 814 -9.00 22.04 21.81
N ASP A 815 -7.85 22.68 21.64
CA ASP A 815 -6.92 22.37 20.55
C ASP A 815 -6.33 20.95 20.68
N GLY A 816 -5.93 20.38 19.54
CA GLY A 816 -5.30 19.07 19.40
C GLY A 816 -6.06 18.07 18.51
N PRO A 817 -5.45 16.90 18.25
CA PRO A 817 -6.08 15.81 17.50
C PRO A 817 -7.26 15.19 18.27
N ILE A 818 -8.37 14.92 17.55
CA ILE A 818 -9.52 14.23 18.13
C ILE A 818 -9.19 12.74 18.32
N ASN A 819 -9.72 12.15 19.39
CA ASN A 819 -9.67 10.71 19.62
C ASN A 819 -10.84 10.01 18.88
N PRO A 820 -10.57 9.08 17.94
CA PRO A 820 -11.62 8.39 17.18
C PRO A 820 -12.61 7.61 18.04
N HIS A 821 -12.19 7.12 19.22
CA HIS A 821 -13.08 6.39 20.13
C HIS A 821 -14.16 7.29 20.74
N ASP A 822 -13.84 8.56 20.96
CA ASP A 822 -14.78 9.51 21.56
C ASP A 822 -15.82 9.93 20.51
N ILE A 823 -15.43 10.04 19.24
CA ILE A 823 -16.37 10.27 18.12
C ILE A 823 -17.34 9.09 17.99
N LEU A 824 -16.87 7.84 18.15
CA LEU A 824 -17.72 6.65 18.05
C LEU A 824 -18.82 6.64 19.10
N GLU A 825 -18.48 7.05 20.32
CA GLU A 825 -19.40 7.09 21.46
C GLU A 825 -20.45 8.21 21.30
N VAL A 826 -20.07 9.35 20.72
CA VAL A 826 -20.93 10.55 20.64
C VAL A 826 -21.70 10.63 19.33
N LYS A 827 -21.01 10.58 18.18
CA LYS A 827 -21.60 10.81 16.85
C LYS A 827 -21.92 9.51 16.08
N GLY A 828 -21.52 8.36 16.62
CA GLY A 828 -21.75 7.06 15.99
C GLY A 828 -20.74 6.69 14.89
N GLU A 829 -21.02 5.57 14.20
CA GLU A 829 -20.06 4.95 13.27
C GLU A 829 -19.74 5.79 12.04
N GLU A 830 -20.77 6.35 11.40
CA GLU A 830 -20.63 7.09 10.14
C GLU A 830 -19.68 8.29 10.29
N ALA A 831 -19.82 9.02 11.40
CA ALA A 831 -18.94 10.13 11.73
C ALA A 831 -17.48 9.70 11.94
N VAL A 832 -17.24 8.56 12.61
CA VAL A 832 -15.88 8.01 12.80
C VAL A 832 -15.27 7.57 11.48
N GLN A 833 -16.07 6.94 10.62
CA GLN A 833 -15.63 6.48 9.31
C GLN A 833 -15.21 7.66 8.45
N ASN A 834 -16.04 8.69 8.37
CA ASN A 834 -15.75 9.91 7.61
C ASN A 834 -14.52 10.64 8.19
N TYR A 835 -14.43 10.75 9.52
CA TYR A 835 -13.27 11.35 10.18
C TYR A 835 -11.96 10.62 9.85
N LEU A 836 -11.94 9.29 9.95
CA LEU A 836 -10.73 8.49 9.66
C LEU A 836 -10.34 8.57 8.18
N VAL A 837 -11.31 8.56 7.27
CA VAL A 837 -11.03 8.69 5.82
C VAL A 837 -10.43 10.06 5.51
N ASN A 838 -11.07 11.14 5.96
CA ASN A 838 -10.61 12.50 5.69
C ASN A 838 -9.25 12.77 6.33
N GLU A 839 -9.06 12.47 7.62
CA GLU A 839 -7.78 12.74 8.31
C GLU A 839 -6.60 11.96 7.70
N VAL A 840 -6.81 10.70 7.27
CA VAL A 840 -5.75 9.95 6.57
C VAL A 840 -5.48 10.57 5.20
N GLN A 841 -6.53 10.96 4.48
CA GLN A 841 -6.43 11.58 3.17
C GLN A 841 -5.68 12.92 3.23
N ASP A 842 -5.95 13.74 4.24
CA ASP A 842 -5.30 15.04 4.44
C ASP A 842 -3.80 14.89 4.67
N VAL A 843 -3.39 13.85 5.40
CA VAL A 843 -1.97 13.54 5.59
C VAL A 843 -1.28 13.19 4.28
N TYR A 844 -1.91 12.40 3.41
CA TYR A 844 -1.34 12.09 2.08
C TYR A 844 -1.35 13.31 1.15
N ARG A 845 -2.44 14.08 1.11
CA ARG A 845 -2.59 15.27 0.28
C ARG A 845 -1.60 16.37 0.65
N THR A 846 -1.42 16.64 1.94
CA THR A 846 -0.42 17.61 2.45
C THR A 846 0.99 17.29 1.97
N GLN A 847 1.25 16.01 1.70
CA GLN A 847 2.54 15.51 1.20
C GLN A 847 2.60 15.36 -0.32
N GLY A 848 1.54 15.78 -1.03
CA GLY A 848 1.42 15.76 -2.48
C GLY A 848 1.11 14.38 -3.08
N GLU A 849 0.66 13.41 -2.27
CA GLU A 849 0.26 12.08 -2.75
C GLU A 849 -1.25 11.99 -2.92
N ARG A 850 -1.69 11.44 -4.06
CA ARG A 850 -3.12 11.25 -4.38
C ARG A 850 -3.51 9.79 -4.22
N ILE A 851 -4.50 9.55 -3.36
CA ILE A 851 -5.10 8.24 -3.11
C ILE A 851 -6.62 8.39 -3.21
N ASN A 852 -7.30 7.42 -3.81
CA ASN A 852 -8.76 7.41 -3.82
C ASN A 852 -9.32 6.94 -2.46
N ASP A 853 -10.32 7.66 -1.94
CA ASP A 853 -11.04 7.36 -0.70
C ASP A 853 -11.46 5.88 -0.56
N LYS A 854 -11.80 5.20 -1.67
CA LYS A 854 -12.28 3.81 -1.66
C LYS A 854 -11.27 2.85 -1.03
N HIS A 855 -9.97 3.11 -1.17
CA HIS A 855 -8.92 2.27 -0.57
C HIS A 855 -8.87 2.42 0.95
N ILE A 856 -9.04 3.64 1.46
CA ILE A 856 -9.07 3.90 2.91
C ILE A 856 -10.35 3.32 3.52
N GLU A 857 -11.49 3.47 2.83
CA GLU A 857 -12.79 2.91 3.22
C GLU A 857 -12.73 1.38 3.40
N VAL A 858 -11.99 0.65 2.55
CA VAL A 858 -11.77 -0.79 2.68
C VAL A 858 -11.07 -1.14 4.00
N ILE A 859 -10.05 -0.37 4.39
CA ILE A 859 -9.31 -0.60 5.65
C ILE A 859 -10.17 -0.22 6.86
N VAL A 860 -10.84 0.92 6.80
CA VAL A 860 -11.71 1.42 7.89
C VAL A 860 -12.87 0.44 8.14
N ARG A 861 -13.43 -0.17 7.08
CA ARG A 861 -14.42 -1.26 7.22
C ARG A 861 -13.89 -2.40 8.08
N GLN A 862 -12.63 -2.80 7.89
CA GLN A 862 -12.03 -3.88 8.69
C GLN A 862 -11.76 -3.46 10.14
N MET A 863 -11.49 -2.17 10.39
CA MET A 863 -11.33 -1.64 11.75
C MET A 863 -12.64 -1.64 12.55
N LEU A 864 -13.78 -1.46 11.88
CA LEU A 864 -15.13 -1.47 12.45
C LEU A 864 -15.91 -2.77 12.14
N GLY A 865 -15.21 -3.85 11.76
CA GLY A 865 -15.84 -5.11 11.37
C GLY A 865 -16.54 -5.86 12.52
N LYS A 866 -16.35 -5.43 13.77
CA LYS A 866 -16.80 -6.15 14.96
C LYS A 866 -17.67 -5.34 15.89
N VAL A 867 -18.60 -6.06 16.52
CA VAL A 867 -19.52 -5.55 17.53
C VAL A 867 -19.31 -6.31 18.84
N ARG A 868 -19.53 -5.64 19.98
CA ARG A 868 -19.57 -6.25 21.32
C ARG A 868 -21.02 -6.43 21.72
N ILE A 869 -21.39 -7.66 22.05
CA ILE A 869 -22.75 -7.93 22.52
C ILE A 869 -22.97 -7.30 23.90
N GLU A 870 -24.02 -6.50 24.01
CA GLU A 870 -24.52 -5.97 25.29
C GLU A 870 -25.56 -6.92 25.89
N ASN A 871 -26.57 -7.28 25.09
CA ASN A 871 -27.61 -8.22 25.48
C ASN A 871 -27.75 -9.31 24.42
N SER A 872 -27.72 -10.56 24.87
CA SER A 872 -27.80 -11.76 24.01
C SER A 872 -29.18 -11.99 23.39
N GLY A 873 -30.26 -11.45 23.97
CA GLY A 873 -31.63 -11.66 23.49
C GLY A 873 -31.95 -13.15 23.30
N GLY A 874 -32.56 -13.48 22.16
CA GLY A 874 -32.83 -14.86 21.74
C GLY A 874 -31.70 -15.52 20.93
N THR A 875 -30.52 -14.91 20.84
CA THR A 875 -29.39 -15.44 20.08
C THR A 875 -28.51 -16.37 20.93
N GLU A 876 -27.64 -17.16 20.29
CA GLU A 876 -26.65 -18.00 20.99
C GLU A 876 -25.43 -17.20 21.52
N PHE A 877 -25.40 -15.88 21.35
CA PHE A 877 -24.26 -15.06 21.69
C PHE A 877 -24.13 -14.85 23.20
N LEU A 878 -22.90 -14.64 23.67
CA LEU A 878 -22.64 -14.29 25.07
C LEU A 878 -22.47 -12.77 25.24
N GLU A 879 -22.88 -12.24 26.38
CA GLU A 879 -22.59 -10.86 26.75
C GLU A 879 -21.07 -10.61 26.78
N GLU A 880 -20.66 -9.41 26.36
CA GLU A 880 -19.27 -8.97 26.19
C GLU A 880 -18.50 -9.73 25.09
N GLU A 881 -19.17 -10.57 24.30
CA GLU A 881 -18.55 -11.28 23.19
C GLU A 881 -18.30 -10.34 22.00
N GLU A 882 -17.07 -10.33 21.49
CA GLU A 882 -16.73 -9.66 20.23
C GLU A 882 -17.00 -10.63 19.05
N ILE A 883 -17.94 -10.27 18.18
CA ILE A 883 -18.32 -11.04 16.98
C ILE A 883 -18.26 -10.18 15.72
N GLU A 884 -18.19 -10.83 14.56
CA GLU A 884 -18.28 -10.16 13.25
C GLU A 884 -19.66 -9.54 13.06
N ARG A 885 -19.70 -8.30 12.57
CA ARG A 885 -20.93 -7.53 12.36
C ARG A 885 -21.89 -8.23 11.39
N THR A 886 -21.37 -8.81 10.32
CA THR A 886 -22.18 -9.53 9.33
C THR A 886 -22.83 -10.79 9.93
N ALA A 887 -22.12 -11.47 10.83
CA ALA A 887 -22.65 -12.62 11.55
C ALA A 887 -23.72 -12.20 12.58
N PHE A 888 -23.51 -11.10 13.28
CA PHE A 888 -24.47 -10.49 14.22
C PHE A 888 -25.78 -10.13 13.52
N ASN A 889 -25.70 -9.32 12.45
CA ASN A 889 -26.87 -8.84 11.71
C ASN A 889 -27.71 -10.01 11.17
N ARG A 890 -27.05 -11.06 10.66
CA ARG A 890 -27.74 -12.26 10.16
C ARG A 890 -28.42 -13.04 11.27
N ALA A 891 -27.75 -13.27 12.40
CA ALA A 891 -28.33 -13.99 13.53
C ALA A 891 -29.55 -13.25 14.08
N ASN A 892 -29.48 -11.93 14.18
CA ASN A 892 -30.63 -11.11 14.57
C ASN A 892 -31.77 -11.20 13.57
N ARG A 893 -31.50 -11.10 12.26
CA ARG A 893 -32.53 -11.24 11.22
C ARG A 893 -33.25 -12.59 11.33
N GLN A 894 -32.50 -13.67 11.53
CA GLN A 894 -33.04 -15.02 11.70
C GLN A 894 -33.88 -15.17 12.98
N VAL A 895 -33.45 -14.57 14.10
CA VAL A 895 -34.22 -14.59 15.36
C VAL A 895 -35.51 -13.79 15.24
N VAL A 896 -35.46 -12.62 14.58
CA VAL A 896 -36.64 -11.77 14.34
C VAL A 896 -37.64 -12.46 13.40
N GLU A 897 -37.17 -13.13 12.34
CA GLU A 897 -38.01 -13.95 11.45
C GLU A 897 -38.70 -15.10 12.21
N ASN A 898 -38.03 -15.66 13.22
CA ASN A 898 -38.59 -16.68 14.11
C ASN A 898 -39.44 -16.11 15.27
N GLY A 899 -39.68 -14.80 15.32
CA GLY A 899 -40.51 -14.13 16.33
C GLY A 899 -39.82 -13.94 17.70
N GLY A 900 -38.51 -14.12 17.79
CA GLY A 900 -37.72 -13.90 19.01
C GLY A 900 -37.21 -12.47 19.17
N GLN A 901 -36.67 -12.16 20.35
CA GLN A 901 -36.06 -10.85 20.63
C GLN A 901 -34.62 -10.78 20.09
N ALA A 902 -34.31 -9.76 19.30
CA ALA A 902 -32.97 -9.54 18.76
C ALA A 902 -31.94 -9.21 19.86
N ALA A 903 -30.68 -9.59 19.63
CA ALA A 903 -29.57 -9.18 20.48
C ALA A 903 -29.19 -7.71 20.23
N THR A 904 -28.73 -7.01 21.27
CA THR A 904 -28.18 -5.65 21.16
C THR A 904 -26.67 -5.66 21.30
N ALA A 905 -25.98 -4.79 20.56
CA ALA A 905 -24.53 -4.73 20.54
C ALA A 905 -24.03 -3.30 20.29
N GLU A 906 -22.87 -2.98 20.86
CA GLU A 906 -22.12 -1.75 20.60
C GLU A 906 -21.03 -1.99 19.55
N SER A 907 -20.80 -1.03 18.68
CA SER A 907 -19.72 -1.10 17.68
C SER A 907 -18.36 -0.85 18.32
N ILE A 908 -17.33 -1.57 17.87
CA ILE A 908 -15.98 -1.44 18.41
C ILE A 908 -15.01 -1.01 17.31
N LEU A 909 -14.31 0.09 17.54
CA LEU A 909 -13.14 0.46 16.75
C LEU A 909 -11.90 -0.32 17.21
N GLN A 910 -11.34 -1.13 16.31
CA GLN A 910 -10.10 -1.88 16.56
C GLN A 910 -8.97 -1.37 15.66
N GLY A 911 -7.77 -1.22 16.23
CA GLY A 911 -6.58 -1.00 15.44
C GLY A 911 -6.26 -2.21 14.55
N ILE A 912 -5.63 -1.97 13.40
CA ILE A 912 -5.30 -3.00 12.40
C ILE A 912 -4.57 -4.22 12.99
N THR A 913 -3.67 -4.03 13.96
CA THR A 913 -2.96 -5.16 14.61
C THR A 913 -3.90 -6.07 15.39
N LYS A 914 -4.88 -5.49 16.11
CA LYS A 914 -5.86 -6.27 16.88
C LYS A 914 -6.87 -6.93 15.94
N ALA A 915 -7.31 -6.21 14.90
CA ALA A 915 -8.22 -6.72 13.89
C ALA A 915 -7.66 -7.99 13.20
N SER A 916 -6.41 -7.95 12.73
CA SER A 916 -5.76 -9.09 12.05
C SER A 916 -5.62 -10.35 12.94
N LEU A 917 -5.34 -10.18 14.24
CA LEU A 917 -5.25 -11.29 15.19
C LEU A 917 -6.60 -11.95 15.50
N SER A 918 -7.69 -11.27 15.16
CA SER A 918 -9.05 -11.66 15.52
C SER A 918 -9.83 -12.28 14.35
N THR A 919 -9.15 -12.52 13.22
CA THR A 919 -9.71 -13.13 12.00
C THR A 919 -10.31 -14.53 12.25
N GLU A 920 -11.23 -14.95 11.37
CA GLU A 920 -11.84 -16.27 11.46
C GLU A 920 -10.82 -17.38 11.16
N SER A 921 -9.89 -17.16 10.23
CA SER A 921 -8.83 -18.10 9.90
C SER A 921 -7.71 -18.08 10.95
N PHE A 922 -7.51 -19.23 11.62
CA PHE A 922 -6.40 -19.32 12.58
C PHE A 922 -5.06 -19.53 11.88
N ILE A 923 -5.06 -20.08 10.66
CA ILE A 923 -3.84 -20.26 9.84
C ILE A 923 -3.28 -18.90 9.42
N SER A 924 -4.15 -17.99 8.96
CA SER A 924 -3.75 -16.62 8.63
C SER A 924 -3.28 -15.87 9.86
N ALA A 925 -4.05 -15.88 10.95
CA ALA A 925 -3.66 -15.22 12.20
C ALA A 925 -2.31 -15.73 12.76
N ALA A 926 -2.05 -17.04 12.67
CA ALA A 926 -0.81 -17.65 13.14
C ALA A 926 0.43 -17.20 12.35
N SER A 927 0.28 -16.87 11.07
CA SER A 927 1.34 -16.35 10.21
C SER A 927 1.72 -14.89 10.56
N PHE A 928 0.77 -14.13 11.12
CA PHE A 928 0.94 -12.73 11.46
C PHE A 928 1.78 -12.56 12.71
N GLN A 929 1.23 -12.70 13.93
CA GLN A 929 1.97 -12.54 15.19
C GLN A 929 1.42 -13.46 16.27
N GLN A 930 2.21 -13.67 17.33
CA GLN A 930 1.81 -14.49 18.48
C GLN A 930 1.32 -15.89 18.10
N THR A 931 1.99 -16.54 17.14
CA THR A 931 1.66 -17.87 16.58
C THR A 931 1.26 -18.88 17.65
N THR A 932 2.00 -18.93 18.76
CA THR A 932 1.71 -19.84 19.89
C THR A 932 0.34 -19.57 20.51
N ASN A 933 0.02 -18.32 20.85
CA ASN A 933 -1.26 -17.95 21.46
C ASN A 933 -2.44 -18.27 20.54
N VAL A 934 -2.30 -18.00 19.24
CA VAL A 934 -3.34 -18.29 18.23
C VAL A 934 -3.59 -19.79 18.14
N LEU A 935 -2.53 -20.59 17.98
CA LEU A 935 -2.65 -22.05 17.87
C LEU A 935 -3.19 -22.69 19.15
N THR A 936 -2.76 -22.22 20.33
CA THR A 936 -3.29 -22.72 21.62
C THR A 936 -4.80 -22.47 21.72
N ARG A 937 -5.27 -21.26 21.39
CA ARG A 937 -6.70 -20.93 21.45
C ARG A 937 -7.50 -21.74 20.42
N ALA A 938 -6.99 -21.90 19.20
CA ALA A 938 -7.64 -22.69 18.17
C ALA A 938 -7.75 -24.18 18.56
N SER A 939 -6.71 -24.72 19.20
CA SER A 939 -6.67 -26.11 19.67
C SER A 939 -7.72 -26.37 20.76
N VAL A 940 -7.85 -25.48 21.75
CA VAL A 940 -8.84 -25.61 22.84
C VAL A 940 -10.27 -25.63 22.31
N VAL A 941 -10.57 -24.75 21.34
CA VAL A 941 -11.93 -24.63 20.76
C VAL A 941 -12.16 -25.68 19.65
N GLY A 942 -11.15 -26.44 19.24
CA GLY A 942 -11.26 -27.39 18.12
C GLY A 942 -11.64 -26.68 16.81
N LYS A 943 -11.10 -25.47 16.59
CA LYS A 943 -11.48 -24.61 15.46
C LYS A 943 -11.12 -25.27 14.13
N ARG A 944 -12.07 -25.31 13.20
CA ARG A 944 -11.87 -25.79 11.82
C ARG A 944 -11.73 -24.58 10.89
N ASP A 945 -10.72 -24.61 10.03
CA ASP A 945 -10.51 -23.57 9.02
C ASP A 945 -11.19 -23.97 7.71
N ARG A 946 -11.83 -23.00 7.05
CA ARG A 946 -12.56 -23.21 5.78
C ARG A 946 -11.77 -22.76 4.55
N LEU A 947 -10.56 -22.21 4.73
CA LEU A 947 -9.67 -21.78 3.64
C LEU A 947 -10.35 -20.81 2.65
N VAL A 948 -11.10 -19.84 3.19
CA VAL A 948 -11.85 -18.85 2.38
C VAL A 948 -10.95 -17.67 1.97
N GLY A 949 -9.88 -17.40 2.72
CA GLY A 949 -8.96 -16.30 2.49
C GLY A 949 -7.82 -16.65 1.52
N LEU A 950 -7.05 -15.63 1.14
CA LEU A 950 -5.92 -15.79 0.23
C LEU A 950 -4.77 -16.55 0.89
N LYS A 951 -4.42 -16.16 2.11
CA LYS A 951 -3.18 -16.61 2.75
C LYS A 951 -3.21 -18.07 3.15
N GLU A 952 -4.35 -18.60 3.59
CA GLU A 952 -4.43 -20.03 3.91
C GLU A 952 -4.18 -20.88 2.68
N ASN A 953 -4.77 -20.51 1.53
CA ASN A 953 -4.59 -21.24 0.27
C ASN A 953 -3.14 -21.18 -0.22
N VAL A 954 -2.47 -20.03 -0.12
CA VAL A 954 -1.03 -19.91 -0.43
C VAL A 954 -0.17 -20.82 0.46
N ILE A 955 -0.47 -20.87 1.77
CA ILE A 955 0.26 -21.71 2.72
C ILE A 955 0.05 -23.21 2.40
N MET A 956 -1.18 -23.60 2.07
CA MET A 956 -1.53 -24.98 1.72
C MET A 956 -1.07 -25.39 0.31
N GLY A 957 -0.74 -24.42 -0.55
CA GLY A 957 -0.38 -24.68 -1.95
C GLY A 957 -1.59 -24.90 -2.87
N HIS A 958 -2.76 -24.37 -2.49
CA HIS A 958 -3.98 -24.38 -3.30
C HIS A 958 -4.09 -23.10 -4.14
N LEU A 959 -4.95 -23.13 -5.17
CA LEU A 959 -5.35 -21.94 -5.90
C LEU A 959 -6.06 -20.96 -4.96
N ILE A 960 -5.67 -19.68 -5.02
CA ILE A 960 -6.31 -18.63 -4.23
C ILE A 960 -7.76 -18.39 -4.70
N PRO A 961 -8.69 -18.04 -3.80
CA PRO A 961 -10.09 -17.77 -4.15
C PRO A 961 -10.32 -16.37 -4.73
N ALA A 962 -9.35 -15.84 -5.49
CA ALA A 962 -9.39 -14.55 -6.19
C ALA A 962 -8.93 -14.69 -7.64
N GLY A 963 -9.33 -13.73 -8.48
CA GLY A 963 -9.02 -13.69 -9.91
C GLY A 963 -9.42 -14.98 -10.61
N THR A 964 -8.48 -15.57 -11.35
CA THR A 964 -8.65 -16.83 -12.09
C THR A 964 -8.98 -18.04 -11.20
N GLY A 965 -8.69 -17.96 -9.89
CA GLY A 965 -8.96 -19.04 -8.95
C GLY A 965 -10.39 -19.07 -8.40
N VAL A 966 -11.28 -18.16 -8.80
CA VAL A 966 -12.71 -18.19 -8.47
C VAL A 966 -13.42 -19.32 -9.23
N SER A 967 -14.42 -19.96 -8.63
CA SER A 967 -15.14 -21.10 -9.20
C SER A 967 -15.71 -20.84 -10.62
N LYS A 968 -16.13 -19.60 -10.90
CA LYS A 968 -16.58 -19.16 -12.23
C LYS A 968 -15.52 -19.37 -13.31
N PHE A 969 -14.26 -19.05 -13.01
CA PHE A 969 -13.15 -19.12 -13.97
C PHE A 969 -12.42 -20.47 -13.97
N ARG A 970 -12.51 -21.25 -12.88
CA ARG A 970 -11.92 -22.61 -12.81
C ARG A 970 -12.43 -23.59 -13.86
N LYS A 971 -13.61 -23.32 -14.46
CA LYS A 971 -14.17 -24.16 -15.53
C LYS A 971 -13.54 -23.90 -16.90
N ILE A 972 -12.79 -22.81 -17.06
CA ILE A 972 -12.14 -22.45 -18.32
C ILE A 972 -10.87 -23.27 -18.48
N ARG A 973 -10.74 -24.00 -19.60
CA ARG A 973 -9.52 -24.72 -19.98
C ARG A 973 -8.81 -23.96 -21.09
N ALA A 974 -7.48 -23.81 -20.97
CA ALA A 974 -6.65 -23.20 -21.99
C ALA A 974 -5.86 -24.29 -22.74
N PHE A 975 -5.79 -24.18 -24.06
CA PHE A 975 -5.05 -25.12 -24.91
C PHE A 975 -3.93 -24.37 -25.65
N PRO A 976 -2.78 -25.02 -25.92
CA PRO A 976 -1.76 -24.49 -26.81
C PRO A 976 -2.32 -24.18 -28.21
N ALA A 977 -1.81 -23.13 -28.85
CA ALA A 977 -2.22 -22.76 -30.20
C ALA A 977 -1.88 -23.91 -31.18
N GLY A 978 -2.92 -24.57 -31.74
CA GLY A 978 -2.79 -25.70 -32.65
C GLY A 978 -3.51 -26.99 -32.21
N GLU A 979 -3.79 -27.16 -30.91
CA GLU A 979 -4.45 -28.37 -30.37
C GLU A 979 -5.97 -28.19 -30.15
N ALA A 980 -6.51 -26.98 -30.35
CA ALA A 980 -7.91 -26.63 -30.06
C ALA A 980 -8.95 -27.31 -30.99
N GLN A 981 -8.53 -28.04 -32.02
CA GLN A 981 -9.42 -28.63 -33.02
C GLN A 981 -9.93 -30.06 -32.68
N LEU A 982 -9.54 -30.65 -31.55
CA LEU A 982 -9.83 -32.07 -31.27
C LEU A 982 -11.09 -32.34 -30.41
N GLU A 983 -11.77 -31.32 -29.87
CA GLU A 983 -12.95 -31.53 -28.99
C GLU A 983 -14.24 -30.82 -29.46
N SER A 984 -14.27 -30.16 -30.62
CA SER A 984 -15.48 -29.45 -31.09
C SER A 984 -16.57 -30.32 -31.73
N ASP A 985 -16.39 -31.64 -31.80
CA ASP A 985 -17.39 -32.59 -32.30
C ASP A 985 -18.01 -33.40 -31.14
N GLY A 986 -18.86 -32.76 -30.34
CA GLY A 986 -19.65 -33.43 -29.32
C GLY A 986 -20.33 -32.46 -28.34
N ASP A 987 -21.66 -32.31 -28.48
CA ASP A 987 -22.58 -31.54 -27.64
C ASP A 987 -22.56 -30.01 -27.77
N SER A 988 -23.19 -29.53 -28.85
CA SER A 988 -23.86 -28.24 -28.88
C SER A 988 -25.15 -28.27 -28.07
N GLN A 989 -25.06 -28.11 -26.75
CA GLN A 989 -26.16 -27.57 -25.95
C GLN A 989 -25.76 -26.17 -25.47
N GLN A 990 -26.41 -25.16 -26.05
CA GLN A 990 -26.35 -23.78 -25.55
C GLN A 990 -26.89 -23.78 -24.10
N PRO A 991 -26.15 -23.28 -23.10
CA PRO A 991 -26.73 -23.06 -21.80
C PRO A 991 -27.57 -21.77 -21.87
N GLU A 992 -28.89 -21.91 -21.81
CA GLU A 992 -29.78 -20.81 -21.45
C GLU A 992 -29.38 -20.31 -20.04
N PHE A 993 -28.98 -19.05 -19.95
CA PHE A 993 -28.75 -18.38 -18.68
C PHE A 993 -30.11 -18.05 -18.04
N THR A 994 -30.56 -18.90 -17.13
CA THR A 994 -31.64 -18.56 -16.19
C THR A 994 -31.04 -18.16 -14.84
N ASP A 995 -31.38 -16.95 -14.40
CA ASP A 995 -31.12 -16.39 -13.07
C ASP A 995 -31.79 -17.26 -11.98
N SER A 996 -31.02 -18.16 -11.38
CA SER A 996 -31.42 -18.83 -10.12
C SER A 996 -30.19 -19.19 -9.29
N LEU A 997 -29.62 -18.19 -8.61
CA LEU A 997 -28.50 -18.33 -7.67
C LEU A 997 -28.96 -18.38 -6.20
N SER A 998 -30.20 -18.78 -5.92
CA SER A 998 -30.78 -18.71 -4.57
C SER A 998 -31.05 -20.06 -3.85
N SER A 999 -30.64 -21.23 -4.36
CA SER A 999 -31.12 -22.48 -3.71
C SER A 999 -30.26 -23.75 -3.78
N GLN A 1000 -28.92 -23.68 -3.88
CA GLN A 1000 -28.10 -24.90 -3.73
C GLN A 1000 -26.78 -24.66 -2.98
N VAL A 1001 -26.91 -24.42 -1.66
CA VAL A 1001 -25.83 -24.66 -0.68
C VAL A 1001 -26.47 -25.33 0.53
N ASP A 1002 -27.08 -26.49 0.35
CA ASP A 1002 -27.50 -27.38 1.44
C ASP A 1002 -27.47 -28.81 0.93
N GLU A 1003 -26.41 -29.54 1.26
CA GLU A 1003 -26.46 -30.90 1.82
C GLU A 1003 -25.04 -31.38 2.18
N PRO A 1004 -24.82 -31.92 3.39
CA PRO A 1004 -23.58 -32.61 3.74
C PRO A 1004 -23.60 -34.00 3.11
N ALA A 1005 -22.59 -34.33 2.31
CA ALA A 1005 -22.34 -35.71 1.92
C ALA A 1005 -22.06 -36.54 3.18
N ALA A 1006 -22.99 -37.44 3.50
CA ALA A 1006 -22.77 -38.53 4.43
C ALA A 1006 -21.84 -39.57 3.76
N ASP A 1007 -20.61 -39.66 4.24
CA ASP A 1007 -19.93 -40.88 4.72
C ASP A 1007 -18.50 -40.57 5.20
#